data_AF-A0A1B6GWK8-F1
#
_entry.id   AF-A0A1B6GWK8-F1
#
_cell.length_a   1.000
_cell.length_b   1.000
_cell.length_c   1.000
_cell.angle_alpha   90.00
_cell.angle_beta   90.00
_cell.angle_gamma   90.00
#
_symmetry.space_group_name_H-M   'P 1'
#
loop_
_entity.id
_entity.type
_entity.pdbx_description
1 polymer ?
#
loop_
_entity_poly.entity_id
_entity_poly.type
_entity_poly.pdbx_seq_one_letter_code
_entity_poly.pdbx_strand_id
1 'polypeptide(L)'
;MLRIKGCHFITRQPYFKFSTSQVVLSKLRLALIGQSTFAAEVYKLLKNKGHNVVGVFTIPDKGSREDPLATVARADQTPVYKVKAWRKGEQALKEIVDQYKEVGAELNVLPFCSQFIPMDVINFPKLKTICYHPSILPRHRGVSAISWTLIHGDKEAGFSVFWADEGLDTGPILLQQKCAVEPNDTVDTLYSRFLYPCGIKAMAEAVDMVADGTAPKIVQPTEGASFEPSLRKKELQKIDWGKDAVEIHNFIRGLDSSPGAWSLLNGEEVKFFGSKLWESAKPEGTQIAVDGMQQPGIVHSDGILLWGSDGKMVNIERLSVNGRMISASQFGKSRYESDALQLTEEEQNMIIILNSIWKSILSIEVNNTTDFFSSGAGSMDVVRLVEEIKEKLQIKLQNEDVFMAPVFLEFCETVVKKARGASDKKELTYNAVKIEANNINLTFPNQLFINNHFVNSESGKTIDCMNPSDESVLCKVQCASEKDVDDAVEAARNAFYDGEWSKISNRERGVLMNRLADLMDNHKEELATIESLDSGAVYTLALKTHIGMSVETWRYFAGWTDKLHGSTIPISHARPNRNLTFTRREPIGVCGLITPWNYPLMMLSWKMAPCLAAGNTVVIKPSEQSPLTALKFAELSVRAGFPPGVINVLPGKGASVIWTWRVLLGLFITSMLH
;
A
#
# COMPACT_ATOMS: atom_id res chain seq x y z
N MET A 1 -17.23 24.64 73.49
CA MET A 1 -17.84 25.93 73.10
C MET A 1 -16.74 26.84 72.58
N LEU A 2 -16.94 27.52 71.42
CA LEU A 2 -16.06 28.57 70.82
C LEU A 2 -14.69 28.09 70.28
N ARG A 3 -14.37 28.15 68.99
CA ARG A 3 -14.16 29.24 67.99
C ARG A 3 -12.66 29.55 67.76
N ILE A 4 -12.21 29.23 66.54
CA ILE A 4 -11.40 30.00 65.56
C ILE A 4 -10.02 30.58 65.96
N LYS A 5 -9.04 30.31 65.07
CA LYS A 5 -7.93 31.16 64.50
C LYS A 5 -6.60 30.38 64.56
N GLY A 6 -5.78 30.20 63.52
CA GLY A 6 -5.74 30.61 62.12
C GLY A 6 -4.30 30.41 61.60
N CYS A 7 -4.10 30.10 60.32
CA CYS A 7 -2.91 30.55 59.57
C CYS A 7 -3.09 30.36 58.05
N HIS A 8 -2.49 31.29 57.31
CA HIS A 8 -2.72 31.64 55.92
C HIS A 8 -2.31 30.57 54.88
N PHE A 9 -3.17 30.32 53.91
CA PHE A 9 -2.78 29.78 52.60
C PHE A 9 -2.57 30.94 51.62
N ILE A 10 -1.35 31.08 51.11
CA ILE A 10 -1.02 31.95 49.98
C ILE A 10 -1.47 31.22 48.71
N THR A 11 -2.58 31.65 48.12
CA THR A 11 -3.01 31.24 46.79
C THR A 11 -2.23 32.04 45.73
N ARG A 12 -1.13 31.47 45.23
CA ARG A 12 -0.58 31.90 43.93
C ARG A 12 -1.25 31.08 42.83
N GLN A 13 -2.33 31.60 42.27
CA GLN A 13 -2.80 31.18 40.95
C GLN A 13 -1.76 31.63 39.90
N PRO A 14 -1.22 30.74 39.06
CA PRO A 14 -0.64 31.17 37.81
C PRO A 14 -1.79 31.49 36.87
N TYR A 15 -2.00 32.77 36.59
CA TYR A 15 -2.75 33.22 35.42
C TYR A 15 -2.03 32.67 34.18
N PHE A 16 -2.45 31.50 33.69
CA PHE A 16 -2.21 31.14 32.30
C PHE A 16 -3.07 32.10 31.46
N LYS A 17 -2.46 33.17 30.97
CA LYS A 17 -2.97 33.87 29.78
C LYS A 17 -2.89 32.87 28.63
N PHE A 18 -3.96 32.12 28.39
CA PHE A 18 -4.22 31.61 27.06
C PHE A 18 -4.44 32.83 26.16
N SER A 19 -3.46 33.11 25.31
CA SER A 19 -3.65 34.08 24.23
C SER A 19 -4.62 33.45 23.23
N THR A 20 -5.89 33.84 23.30
CA THR A 20 -6.89 33.60 22.25
C THR A 20 -6.80 34.68 21.17
N SER A 21 -5.60 35.15 20.84
CA SER A 21 -5.41 35.87 19.59
C SER A 21 -5.54 34.86 18.46
N GLN A 22 -6.78 34.54 18.08
CA GLN A 22 -7.06 34.33 16.67
C GLN A 22 -6.52 35.58 15.99
N VAL A 23 -5.34 35.44 15.37
CA VAL A 23 -4.94 36.37 14.33
C VAL A 23 -6.13 36.38 13.38
N VAL A 24 -6.82 37.51 13.30
CA VAL A 24 -7.89 37.69 12.32
C VAL A 24 -7.15 37.70 10.98
N LEU A 25 -6.97 36.52 10.39
CA LEU A 25 -6.35 36.35 9.09
C LEU A 25 -7.07 37.27 8.11
N SER A 26 -6.31 38.05 7.34
CA SER A 26 -6.91 38.94 6.36
C SER A 26 -7.60 38.08 5.28
N LYS A 27 -8.90 38.30 5.08
CA LYS A 27 -9.69 37.49 4.15
C LYS A 27 -9.50 38.03 2.74
N LEU A 28 -8.69 37.33 1.95
CA LEU A 28 -8.44 37.66 0.55
C LEU A 28 -9.60 37.31 -0.39
N ARG A 29 -9.74 38.10 -1.46
CA ARG A 29 -10.52 37.76 -2.67
C ARG A 29 -9.65 36.97 -3.65
N LEU A 30 -9.99 35.72 -3.91
CA LEU A 30 -9.18 34.79 -4.68
C LEU A 30 -9.81 34.46 -6.04
N ALA A 31 -9.02 34.46 -7.11
CA ALA A 31 -9.39 33.76 -8.34
C ALA A 31 -8.67 32.41 -8.39
N LEU A 32 -9.42 31.33 -8.54
CA LEU A 32 -8.87 29.99 -8.68
C LEU A 32 -8.79 29.61 -10.16
N ILE A 33 -7.60 29.29 -10.65
CA ILE A 33 -7.40 28.87 -12.05
C ILE A 33 -6.80 27.46 -12.05
N GLY A 34 -7.63 26.45 -12.31
CA GLY A 34 -7.19 25.06 -12.25
C GLY A 34 -8.27 24.06 -12.64
N GLN A 35 -8.02 22.78 -12.39
CA GLN A 35 -8.91 21.68 -12.76
C GLN A 35 -8.74 20.49 -11.81
N SER A 36 -9.53 19.44 -12.00
CA SER A 36 -9.47 18.17 -11.26
C SER A 36 -9.89 18.29 -9.80
N THR A 37 -9.93 17.13 -9.13
CA THR A 37 -10.24 16.96 -7.71
C THR A 37 -9.26 17.71 -6.81
N PHE A 38 -7.98 17.79 -7.18
CA PHE A 38 -6.96 18.53 -6.42
C PHE A 38 -7.35 20.01 -6.26
N ALA A 39 -7.71 20.68 -7.36
CA ALA A 39 -8.13 22.07 -7.30
C ALA A 39 -9.47 22.24 -6.55
N ALA A 40 -10.39 21.27 -6.69
CA ALA A 40 -11.66 21.27 -5.95
C ALA A 40 -11.46 21.18 -4.43
N GLU A 41 -10.50 20.38 -3.95
CA GLU A 41 -10.18 20.29 -2.53
C GLU A 41 -9.44 21.53 -2.01
N VAL A 42 -8.54 22.12 -2.81
CA VAL A 42 -7.93 23.43 -2.50
C VAL A 42 -9.02 24.50 -2.36
N TYR A 43 -9.98 24.55 -3.30
CA TYR A 43 -11.13 25.46 -3.24
C TYR A 43 -11.91 25.33 -1.92
N LYS A 44 -12.31 24.10 -1.55
CA LYS A 44 -13.06 23.85 -0.32
C LYS A 44 -12.28 24.30 0.91
N LEU A 45 -10.97 23.98 0.97
CA LEU A 45 -10.13 24.32 2.11
C LEU A 45 -9.96 25.84 2.25
N LEU A 46 -9.76 26.57 1.15
CA LEU A 46 -9.66 28.03 1.15
C LEU A 46 -10.95 28.70 1.64
N LYS A 47 -12.11 28.21 1.20
CA LYS A 47 -13.40 28.70 1.71
C LYS A 47 -13.62 28.38 3.18
N ASN A 48 -13.25 27.18 3.63
CA ASN A 48 -13.34 26.79 5.04
C ASN A 48 -12.46 27.66 5.94
N LYS A 49 -11.31 28.15 5.43
CA LYS A 49 -10.47 29.15 6.10
C LYS A 49 -11.05 30.57 6.06
N GLY A 50 -12.14 30.80 5.33
CA GLY A 50 -12.86 32.06 5.28
C GLY A 50 -12.40 33.02 4.18
N HIS A 51 -11.55 32.58 3.24
CA HIS A 51 -11.24 33.36 2.05
C HIS A 51 -12.45 33.41 1.10
N ASN A 52 -12.54 34.49 0.32
CA ASN A 52 -13.62 34.67 -0.64
C ASN A 52 -13.13 34.30 -2.04
N VAL A 53 -13.53 33.14 -2.56
CA VAL A 53 -13.24 32.79 -3.97
C VAL A 53 -14.23 33.53 -4.86
N VAL A 54 -13.74 34.53 -5.60
CA VAL A 54 -14.57 35.44 -6.42
C VAL A 54 -14.79 34.95 -7.84
N GLY A 55 -14.01 33.98 -8.30
CA GLY A 55 -14.17 33.36 -9.60
C GLY A 55 -13.33 32.10 -9.75
N VAL A 56 -13.88 31.11 -10.45
CA VAL A 56 -13.23 29.84 -10.76
C VAL A 56 -13.11 29.71 -12.27
N PHE A 57 -11.89 29.55 -12.76
CA PHE A 57 -11.57 29.36 -14.18
C PHE A 57 -11.05 27.95 -14.39
N THR A 58 -11.83 27.10 -15.06
CA THR A 58 -11.49 25.69 -15.31
C THR A 58 -11.70 25.32 -16.78
N ILE A 59 -11.39 24.07 -17.12
CA ILE A 59 -11.52 23.53 -18.48
C ILE A 59 -12.99 23.35 -18.90
N PRO A 60 -13.27 23.34 -20.21
CA PRO A 60 -14.58 22.93 -20.73
C PRO A 60 -14.94 21.50 -20.35
N ASP A 61 -16.24 21.22 -20.34
CA ASP A 61 -16.76 19.88 -20.05
C ASP A 61 -16.33 18.88 -21.13
N LYS A 62 -16.10 17.63 -20.72
CA LYS A 62 -15.76 16.53 -21.62
C LYS A 62 -17.00 15.66 -21.81
N GLY A 63 -17.73 15.89 -22.91
CA GLY A 63 -19.01 15.24 -23.13
C GLY A 63 -20.04 15.72 -22.10
N SER A 64 -20.68 14.79 -21.39
CA SER A 64 -21.60 15.10 -20.29
C SER A 64 -20.88 15.33 -18.94
N ARG A 65 -19.57 15.10 -18.86
CA ARG A 65 -18.81 15.16 -17.61
C ARG A 65 -18.22 16.55 -17.38
N GLU A 66 -18.68 17.17 -16.31
CA GLU A 66 -18.13 18.42 -15.81
C GLU A 66 -16.87 18.19 -14.96
N ASP A 67 -15.94 19.16 -15.01
CA ASP A 67 -14.76 19.19 -14.13
C ASP A 67 -15.15 19.34 -12.63
N PRO A 68 -14.56 18.55 -11.71
CA PRO A 68 -14.93 18.55 -10.29
C PRO A 68 -14.85 19.92 -9.60
N LEU A 69 -13.90 20.77 -10.00
CA LEU A 69 -13.77 22.12 -9.43
C LEU A 69 -14.98 22.99 -9.80
N ALA A 70 -15.48 22.88 -11.05
CA ALA A 70 -16.68 23.61 -11.46
C ALA A 70 -17.93 23.13 -10.72
N THR A 71 -18.08 21.82 -10.53
CA THR A 71 -19.22 21.26 -9.82
C THR A 71 -19.30 21.78 -8.39
N VAL A 72 -18.18 21.75 -7.66
CA VAL A 72 -18.11 22.24 -6.26
C VAL A 72 -18.31 23.76 -6.20
N ALA A 73 -17.71 24.53 -7.11
CA ALA A 73 -17.86 25.97 -7.15
C ALA A 73 -19.30 26.41 -7.45
N ARG A 74 -19.99 25.72 -8.38
CA ARG A 74 -21.39 26.02 -8.69
C ARG A 74 -22.33 25.67 -7.54
N ALA A 75 -22.12 24.55 -6.85
CA ALA A 75 -22.89 24.19 -5.66
C ALA A 75 -22.84 25.29 -4.59
N ASP A 76 -21.70 25.99 -4.54
CA ASP A 76 -21.41 27.10 -3.65
C ASP A 76 -21.78 28.49 -4.22
N GLN A 77 -22.44 28.55 -5.38
CA GLN A 77 -22.82 29.78 -6.09
C GLN A 77 -21.63 30.69 -6.44
N THR A 78 -20.42 30.15 -6.52
CA THR A 78 -19.24 30.90 -6.98
C THR A 78 -19.24 30.97 -8.52
N PRO A 79 -18.96 32.13 -9.14
CA PRO A 79 -18.90 32.24 -10.60
C PRO A 79 -17.90 31.27 -11.22
N VAL A 80 -18.35 30.49 -12.22
CA VAL A 80 -17.53 29.50 -12.94
C VAL A 80 -17.39 29.89 -14.40
N TYR A 81 -16.15 29.95 -14.87
CA TYR A 81 -15.77 30.29 -16.24
C TYR A 81 -15.05 29.09 -16.88
N LYS A 82 -15.60 28.61 -18.00
CA LYS A 82 -15.08 27.43 -18.73
C LYS A 82 -14.18 27.91 -19.87
N VAL A 83 -12.87 27.95 -19.63
CA VAL A 83 -11.91 28.56 -20.55
C VAL A 83 -11.26 27.50 -21.45
N LYS A 84 -11.67 27.45 -22.71
CA LYS A 84 -11.09 26.55 -23.72
C LYS A 84 -9.63 26.90 -24.06
N ALA A 85 -9.34 28.19 -24.16
CA ALA A 85 -8.01 28.73 -24.41
C ALA A 85 -7.91 30.13 -23.82
N TRP A 86 -6.74 30.51 -23.30
CA TRP A 86 -6.47 31.87 -22.82
C TRP A 86 -5.81 32.77 -23.88
N ARG A 87 -5.27 32.17 -24.95
CA ARG A 87 -4.51 32.84 -26.01
C ARG A 87 -4.82 32.26 -27.38
N LYS A 88 -4.59 33.07 -28.42
CA LYS A 88 -4.55 32.64 -29.82
C LYS A 88 -3.18 33.02 -30.38
N GLY A 89 -2.31 32.02 -30.57
CA GLY A 89 -0.88 32.27 -30.79
C GLY A 89 -0.25 32.87 -29.53
N GLU A 90 0.47 33.99 -29.68
CA GLU A 90 1.12 34.70 -28.57
C GLU A 90 0.19 35.74 -27.90
N GLN A 91 -0.94 36.08 -28.54
CA GLN A 91 -1.83 37.12 -28.04
C GLN A 91 -2.89 36.56 -27.08
N ALA A 92 -3.06 37.21 -25.93
CA ALA A 92 -4.13 36.91 -24.98
C ALA A 92 -5.51 37.20 -25.60
N LEU A 93 -6.49 36.35 -25.29
CA LEU A 93 -7.87 36.58 -25.74
C LEU A 93 -8.51 37.67 -24.89
N LYS A 94 -8.64 38.87 -25.47
CA LYS A 94 -9.13 40.08 -24.77
C LYS A 94 -10.44 39.83 -24.00
N GLU A 95 -11.40 39.16 -24.62
CA GLU A 95 -12.70 38.84 -23.99
C GLU A 95 -12.55 38.03 -22.70
N ILE A 96 -11.66 37.04 -22.68
CA ILE A 96 -11.41 36.19 -21.51
C ILE A 96 -10.65 36.97 -20.43
N VAL A 97 -9.69 37.81 -20.84
CA VAL A 97 -8.94 38.67 -19.92
C VAL A 97 -9.87 39.69 -19.26
N ASP A 98 -10.76 40.32 -20.03
CA ASP A 98 -11.71 41.31 -19.50
C ASP A 98 -12.70 40.65 -18.54
N GLN A 99 -13.27 39.47 -18.88
CA GLN A 99 -14.09 38.66 -17.97
C GLN A 99 -13.35 38.29 -16.67
N TYR A 100 -12.06 37.95 -16.78
CA TYR A 100 -11.23 37.68 -15.61
C TYR A 100 -11.06 38.92 -14.74
N LYS A 101 -10.78 40.10 -15.32
CA LYS A 101 -10.57 41.34 -14.55
C LYS A 101 -11.80 41.76 -13.77
N GLU A 102 -12.99 41.51 -14.30
CA GLU A 102 -14.28 41.84 -13.65
C GLU A 102 -14.50 41.13 -12.32
N VAL A 103 -13.89 39.95 -12.08
CA VAL A 103 -14.06 39.22 -10.80
C VAL A 103 -13.35 39.93 -9.63
N GLY A 104 -12.39 40.82 -9.92
CA GLY A 104 -11.69 41.64 -8.94
C GLY A 104 -10.90 40.86 -7.90
N ALA A 105 -10.11 39.87 -8.33
CA ALA A 105 -9.25 39.08 -7.45
C ALA A 105 -8.05 39.88 -6.91
N GLU A 106 -7.68 39.64 -5.65
CA GLU A 106 -6.50 40.19 -5.00
C GLU A 106 -5.27 39.28 -5.13
N LEU A 107 -5.49 37.97 -5.27
CA LEU A 107 -4.49 36.92 -5.47
C LEU A 107 -5.06 35.87 -6.44
N ASN A 108 -4.25 35.43 -7.41
CA ASN A 108 -4.56 34.22 -8.17
C ASN A 108 -3.92 32.99 -7.52
N VAL A 109 -4.67 31.89 -7.52
CA VAL A 109 -4.21 30.60 -7.01
C VAL A 109 -4.35 29.57 -8.12
N LEU A 110 -3.23 28.99 -8.55
CA LEU A 110 -3.16 28.00 -9.63
C LEU A 110 -2.79 26.63 -9.05
N PRO A 111 -3.76 25.88 -8.46
CA PRO A 111 -3.49 24.60 -7.82
C PRO A 111 -3.19 23.47 -8.82
N PHE A 112 -3.77 23.53 -10.02
CA PHE A 112 -3.45 22.59 -11.09
C PHE A 112 -3.85 23.18 -12.44
N CYS A 113 -2.93 23.90 -13.08
CA CYS A 113 -3.17 24.53 -14.38
C CYS A 113 -2.42 23.80 -15.49
N SER A 114 -3.12 23.37 -16.54
CA SER A 114 -2.50 22.70 -17.71
C SER A 114 -2.35 23.60 -18.93
N GLN A 115 -2.69 24.87 -18.82
CA GLN A 115 -2.60 25.85 -19.90
C GLN A 115 -1.67 26.97 -19.49
N PHE A 116 -0.94 27.54 -20.45
CA PHE A 116 -0.16 28.73 -20.21
C PHE A 116 -1.09 29.94 -20.03
N ILE A 117 -1.01 30.59 -18.86
CA ILE A 117 -1.84 31.75 -18.52
C ILE A 117 -1.10 33.03 -18.96
N PRO A 118 -1.74 33.95 -19.71
CA PRO A 118 -1.10 35.19 -20.14
C PRO A 118 -0.61 36.05 -18.97
N MET A 119 0.50 36.77 -19.19
CA MET A 119 1.06 37.65 -18.16
C MET A 119 0.09 38.76 -17.71
N ASP A 120 -0.80 39.20 -18.59
CA ASP A 120 -1.88 40.14 -18.28
C ASP A 120 -2.85 39.63 -17.20
N VAL A 121 -2.94 38.31 -17.02
CA VAL A 121 -3.76 37.67 -15.98
C VAL A 121 -2.89 37.37 -14.76
N ILE A 122 -1.68 36.86 -14.98
CA ILE A 122 -0.72 36.52 -13.91
C ILE A 122 -0.35 37.77 -13.07
N ASN A 123 -0.15 38.92 -13.72
CA ASN A 123 0.32 40.14 -13.08
C ASN A 123 -0.77 41.10 -12.62
N PHE A 124 -2.02 40.89 -13.04
CA PHE A 124 -3.16 41.75 -12.73
C PHE A 124 -3.48 41.89 -11.23
N PRO A 125 -3.61 40.79 -10.45
CA PRO A 125 -3.95 40.91 -9.04
C PRO A 125 -2.82 41.59 -8.27
N LYS A 126 -3.18 42.42 -7.29
CA LYS A 126 -2.21 43.20 -6.48
C LYS A 126 -1.18 42.30 -5.80
N LEU A 127 -1.63 41.16 -5.28
CA LEU A 127 -0.77 40.17 -4.60
C LEU A 127 -0.21 39.14 -5.57
N LYS A 128 -0.31 39.34 -6.89
CA LYS A 128 0.24 38.47 -7.93
C LYS A 128 -0.39 37.06 -7.94
N THR A 129 0.33 36.09 -8.48
CA THR A 129 -0.15 34.74 -8.72
C THR A 129 0.79 33.72 -8.08
N ILE A 130 0.22 32.74 -7.40
CA ILE A 130 0.95 31.57 -6.89
C ILE A 130 0.51 30.30 -7.63
N CYS A 131 1.46 29.42 -7.89
CA CYS A 131 1.28 28.17 -8.63
C CYS A 131 1.75 26.98 -7.80
N TYR A 132 1.01 25.88 -7.87
CA TYR A 132 1.45 24.58 -7.38
C TYR A 132 2.19 23.83 -8.50
N HIS A 133 3.33 23.24 -8.15
CA HIS A 133 4.11 22.41 -9.05
C HIS A 133 4.58 21.12 -8.34
N PRO A 134 4.31 19.92 -8.88
CA PRO A 134 4.58 18.66 -8.20
C PRO A 134 6.03 18.18 -8.42
N SER A 135 7.01 19.05 -8.19
CA SER A 135 8.43 18.71 -8.03
C SER A 135 9.15 19.67 -7.08
N ILE A 136 10.38 19.31 -6.75
CA ILE A 136 11.31 20.15 -5.98
C ILE A 136 12.02 21.09 -6.97
N LEU A 137 11.37 22.20 -7.32
CA LEU A 137 11.93 23.22 -8.21
C LEU A 137 13.30 23.70 -7.68
N PRO A 138 14.32 23.87 -8.55
CA PRO A 138 14.22 24.06 -10.00
C PRO A 138 14.23 22.77 -10.85
N ARG A 139 14.23 21.60 -10.22
CA ARG A 139 14.24 20.31 -10.93
C ARG A 139 12.84 19.99 -11.49
N HIS A 140 12.79 19.41 -12.67
CA HIS A 140 11.57 18.99 -13.37
C HIS A 140 10.57 20.11 -13.64
N ARG A 141 11.02 21.22 -14.21
CA ARG A 141 10.12 22.26 -14.74
C ARG A 141 9.27 21.71 -15.89
N GLY A 142 8.07 22.24 -16.04
CA GLY A 142 7.16 21.86 -17.11
C GLY A 142 6.20 20.73 -16.73
N VAL A 143 5.68 20.05 -17.74
CA VAL A 143 4.62 19.06 -17.54
C VAL A 143 5.19 17.68 -17.22
N SER A 144 4.38 16.82 -16.59
CA SER A 144 4.77 15.43 -16.23
C SER A 144 5.91 15.34 -15.20
N ALA A 145 6.07 16.35 -14.35
CA ALA A 145 7.17 16.42 -13.37
C ALA A 145 7.22 15.21 -12.41
N ILE A 146 6.06 14.66 -12.00
CA ILE A 146 5.99 13.46 -11.17
C ILE A 146 6.61 12.26 -11.89
N SER A 147 6.23 12.06 -13.17
CA SER A 147 6.79 10.99 -13.99
C SER A 147 8.29 11.10 -14.12
N TRP A 148 8.81 12.29 -14.41
CA TRP A 148 10.26 12.50 -14.56
C TRP A 148 11.05 12.33 -13.27
N THR A 149 10.45 12.64 -12.12
CA THR A 149 11.03 12.33 -10.80
C THR A 149 11.26 10.83 -10.66
N LEU A 150 10.28 10.00 -11.05
CA LEU A 150 10.36 8.55 -10.94
C LEU A 150 11.24 7.93 -12.04
N ILE A 151 11.13 8.41 -13.29
CA ILE A 151 11.92 7.95 -14.45
C ILE A 151 13.42 8.16 -14.20
N HIS A 152 13.82 9.29 -13.63
CA HIS A 152 15.22 9.56 -13.30
C HIS A 152 15.70 8.86 -12.02
N GLY A 153 14.84 8.12 -11.32
CA GLY A 153 15.21 7.40 -10.10
C GLY A 153 15.57 8.33 -8.94
N ASP A 154 14.93 9.50 -8.85
CA ASP A 154 15.18 10.44 -7.77
C ASP A 154 14.87 9.80 -6.41
N LYS A 155 15.74 10.05 -5.42
CA LYS A 155 15.56 9.54 -4.04
C LYS A 155 14.60 10.38 -3.21
N GLU A 156 14.40 11.63 -3.62
CA GLU A 156 13.48 12.56 -2.98
C GLU A 156 12.50 13.09 -4.02
N ALA A 157 11.22 13.10 -3.68
CA ALA A 157 10.17 13.74 -4.45
C ALA A 157 9.54 14.84 -3.60
N GLY A 158 8.81 15.74 -4.23
CA GLY A 158 8.20 16.85 -3.51
C GLY A 158 7.33 17.71 -4.38
N PHE A 159 6.93 18.84 -3.83
CA PHE A 159 6.20 19.87 -4.55
C PHE A 159 6.68 21.25 -4.11
N SER A 160 6.40 22.23 -4.96
CA SER A 160 6.72 23.64 -4.75
C SER A 160 5.47 24.49 -4.97
N VAL A 161 5.22 25.42 -4.05
CA VAL A 161 4.36 26.57 -4.30
C VAL A 161 5.26 27.75 -4.61
N PHE A 162 5.07 28.39 -5.75
CA PHE A 162 5.95 29.44 -6.24
C PHE A 162 5.18 30.60 -6.85
N TRP A 163 5.82 31.76 -6.92
CA TRP A 163 5.29 32.97 -7.54
C TRP A 163 5.45 32.90 -9.05
N ALA A 164 4.37 32.96 -9.81
CA ALA A 164 4.46 32.91 -11.27
C ALA A 164 5.20 34.15 -11.83
N ASP A 165 6.06 33.92 -12.83
CA ASP A 165 6.79 34.93 -13.58
C ASP A 165 6.67 34.67 -15.10
N GLU A 166 7.49 35.32 -15.92
CA GLU A 166 7.43 35.19 -17.38
C GLU A 166 7.97 33.86 -17.90
N GLY A 167 8.79 33.16 -17.11
CA GLY A 167 9.36 31.88 -17.49
C GLY A 167 8.49 30.69 -17.07
N LEU A 168 8.82 29.52 -17.62
CA LEU A 168 8.11 28.28 -17.32
C LEU A 168 8.62 27.68 -16.01
N ASP A 169 7.84 27.81 -14.95
CA ASP A 169 8.13 27.31 -13.60
C ASP A 169 9.48 27.81 -13.03
N THR A 170 9.87 29.04 -13.39
CA THR A 170 11.13 29.69 -12.98
C THR A 170 10.99 30.60 -11.76
N GLY A 171 9.76 31.01 -11.45
CA GLY A 171 9.55 32.07 -10.48
C GLY A 171 9.91 31.68 -9.03
N PRO A 172 10.06 32.69 -8.15
CA PRO A 172 10.56 32.46 -6.78
C PRO A 172 9.70 31.49 -5.97
N ILE A 173 10.34 30.61 -5.20
CA ILE A 173 9.69 29.66 -4.31
C ILE A 173 9.10 30.38 -3.09
N LEU A 174 7.85 30.07 -2.77
CA LEU A 174 7.14 30.49 -1.57
C LEU A 174 7.23 29.41 -0.50
N LEU A 175 6.92 28.16 -0.86
CA LEU A 175 6.92 27.02 0.03
C LEU A 175 7.33 25.77 -0.75
N GLN A 176 8.12 24.90 -0.13
CA GLN A 176 8.53 23.64 -0.73
C GLN A 176 8.54 22.55 0.33
N GLN A 177 8.04 21.36 -0.01
CA GLN A 177 8.07 20.19 0.85
C GLN A 177 8.54 18.96 0.07
N LYS A 178 9.15 18.02 0.78
CA LYS A 178 9.74 16.82 0.21
C LYS A 178 9.41 15.56 1.01
N CYS A 179 9.51 14.41 0.35
CA CYS A 179 9.40 13.07 0.90
C CYS A 179 10.44 12.15 0.23
N ALA A 180 10.79 11.05 0.89
CA ALA A 180 11.59 10.00 0.26
C ALA A 180 10.75 9.28 -0.81
N VAL A 181 11.36 8.92 -1.94
CA VAL A 181 10.75 8.06 -2.96
C VAL A 181 10.98 6.62 -2.56
N GLU A 182 9.89 5.86 -2.43
CA GLU A 182 9.96 4.42 -2.15
C GLU A 182 10.40 3.67 -3.42
N PRO A 183 11.09 2.52 -3.30
CA PRO A 183 11.62 1.80 -4.46
C PRO A 183 10.56 1.50 -5.54
N ASN A 184 9.34 1.15 -5.11
CA ASN A 184 8.23 0.81 -6.00
C ASN A 184 7.16 1.90 -6.06
N ASP A 185 7.47 3.15 -5.67
CA ASP A 185 6.55 4.26 -5.91
C ASP A 185 6.27 4.40 -7.41
N THR A 186 4.99 4.51 -7.72
CA THR A 186 4.41 4.85 -9.01
C THR A 186 3.92 6.30 -9.01
N VAL A 187 3.53 6.84 -10.17
CA VAL A 187 2.94 8.20 -10.24
C VAL A 187 1.73 8.28 -9.31
N ASP A 188 0.86 7.27 -9.33
CA ASP A 188 -0.37 7.24 -8.56
C ASP A 188 -0.12 7.11 -7.05
N THR A 189 0.80 6.25 -6.63
CA THR A 189 1.09 6.03 -5.20
C THR A 189 1.81 7.24 -4.60
N LEU A 190 2.80 7.80 -5.29
CA LEU A 190 3.48 9.02 -4.86
C LEU A 190 2.50 10.21 -4.81
N TYR A 191 1.64 10.33 -5.81
CA TYR A 191 0.61 11.36 -5.85
C TYR A 191 -0.38 11.23 -4.69
N SER A 192 -0.95 10.05 -4.50
CA SER A 192 -1.98 9.82 -3.48
C SER A 192 -1.45 9.88 -2.05
N ARG A 193 -0.25 9.34 -1.77
CA ARG A 193 0.30 9.28 -0.42
C ARG A 193 0.87 10.60 0.08
N PHE A 194 1.40 11.44 -0.82
CA PHE A 194 2.12 12.67 -0.45
C PHE A 194 1.66 13.91 -1.22
N LEU A 195 1.83 13.95 -2.55
CA LEU A 195 1.66 15.18 -3.34
C LEU A 195 0.23 15.73 -3.24
N TYR A 196 -0.78 14.87 -3.27
CA TYR A 196 -2.19 15.24 -3.17
C TYR A 196 -2.54 15.80 -1.77
N PRO A 197 -2.45 15.02 -0.67
CA PRO A 197 -2.89 15.48 0.64
C PRO A 197 -2.02 16.61 1.20
N CYS A 198 -0.70 16.59 0.98
CA CYS A 198 0.20 17.64 1.47
C CYS A 198 0.16 18.87 0.57
N GLY A 199 0.04 18.70 -0.76
CA GLY A 199 -0.07 19.83 -1.69
C GLY A 199 -1.32 20.67 -1.46
N ILE A 200 -2.47 20.06 -1.15
CA ILE A 200 -3.70 20.79 -0.80
C ILE A 200 -3.47 21.69 0.43
N LYS A 201 -2.89 21.12 1.50
CA LYS A 201 -2.60 21.85 2.74
C LYS A 201 -1.60 22.99 2.50
N ALA A 202 -0.55 22.71 1.75
CA ALA A 202 0.49 23.67 1.41
C ALA A 202 -0.03 24.84 0.57
N MET A 203 -0.94 24.60 -0.37
CA MET A 203 -1.58 25.69 -1.12
C MET A 203 -2.40 26.61 -0.20
N ALA A 204 -3.16 26.04 0.72
CA ALA A 204 -3.91 26.84 1.70
C ALA A 204 -3.00 27.57 2.70
N GLU A 205 -1.89 26.97 3.12
CA GLU A 205 -0.87 27.62 3.95
C GLU A 205 -0.18 28.76 3.20
N ALA A 206 0.16 28.56 1.93
CA ALA A 206 0.75 29.60 1.10
C ALA A 206 -0.18 30.81 0.95
N VAL A 207 -1.48 30.60 0.76
CA VAL A 207 -2.46 31.70 0.72
C VAL A 207 -2.52 32.46 2.05
N ASP A 208 -2.51 31.77 3.19
CA ASP A 208 -2.46 32.42 4.51
C ASP A 208 -1.18 33.27 4.66
N MET A 209 -0.02 32.74 4.26
CA MET A 209 1.23 33.48 4.30
C MET A 209 1.20 34.74 3.42
N VAL A 210 0.53 34.68 2.27
CA VAL A 210 0.34 35.86 1.40
C VAL A 210 -0.60 36.87 2.07
N ALA A 211 -1.69 36.40 2.67
CA ALA A 211 -2.65 37.23 3.40
C ALA A 211 -2.01 37.95 4.61
N ASP A 212 -1.08 37.29 5.28
CA ASP A 212 -0.35 37.83 6.43
C ASP A 212 0.87 38.68 6.04
N GLY A 213 1.21 38.75 4.75
CA GLY A 213 2.39 39.46 4.27
C GLY A 213 3.71 38.79 4.67
N THR A 214 3.70 37.50 5.02
CA THR A 214 4.86 36.71 5.46
C THR A 214 5.41 35.78 4.37
N ALA A 215 4.71 35.67 3.24
CA ALA A 215 5.10 34.79 2.13
C ALA A 215 6.48 35.17 1.54
N PRO A 216 7.48 34.27 1.58
CA PRO A 216 8.82 34.56 1.08
C PRO A 216 8.86 34.51 -0.46
N LYS A 217 9.93 35.09 -1.02
CA LYS A 217 10.24 35.06 -2.47
C LYS A 217 11.66 34.55 -2.66
N ILE A 218 11.85 33.24 -2.56
CA ILE A 218 13.18 32.61 -2.64
C ILE A 218 13.50 32.37 -4.10
N VAL A 219 14.48 33.08 -4.65
CA VAL A 219 14.92 32.91 -6.05
C VAL A 219 15.40 31.47 -6.25
N GLN A 220 14.93 30.81 -7.31
CA GLN A 220 15.37 29.47 -7.63
C GLN A 220 16.86 29.45 -8.02
N PRO A 221 17.66 28.49 -7.53
CA PRO A 221 19.03 28.32 -8.00
C PRO A 221 19.06 27.90 -9.48
N THR A 222 20.16 28.21 -10.17
CA THR A 222 20.41 27.71 -11.53
C THR A 222 20.97 26.29 -11.52
N GLU A 223 21.65 25.91 -10.46
CA GLU A 223 22.16 24.55 -10.25
C GLU A 223 21.01 23.56 -10.05
N GLY A 224 21.08 22.41 -10.73
CA GLY A 224 20.04 21.37 -10.66
C GLY A 224 18.75 21.68 -11.43
N ALA A 225 18.67 22.83 -12.11
CA ALA A 225 17.52 23.17 -12.95
C ALA A 225 17.41 22.21 -14.14
N SER A 226 16.22 21.64 -14.34
CA SER A 226 15.96 20.73 -15.45
C SER A 226 14.58 20.96 -16.07
N PHE A 227 14.43 20.59 -17.34
CA PHE A 227 13.19 20.65 -18.08
C PHE A 227 13.12 19.43 -19.00
N GLU A 228 12.01 18.70 -18.94
CA GLU A 228 11.83 17.46 -19.68
C GLU A 228 10.64 17.53 -20.66
N PRO A 229 10.65 16.73 -21.73
CA PRO A 229 9.57 16.75 -22.70
C PRO A 229 8.25 16.23 -22.12
N SER A 230 7.15 16.69 -22.71
CA SER A 230 5.82 16.22 -22.34
C SER A 230 5.61 14.76 -22.75
N LEU A 231 5.30 13.91 -21.78
CA LEU A 231 4.97 12.50 -21.99
C LEU A 231 3.56 12.27 -22.59
N ARG A 232 2.99 13.27 -23.28
CA ARG A 232 1.71 13.14 -24.02
C ARG A 232 1.87 12.42 -25.36
N LYS A 233 3.07 12.46 -25.92
CA LYS A 233 3.40 11.84 -27.20
C LYS A 233 3.66 10.35 -27.00
N LYS A 234 3.00 9.49 -27.78
CA LYS A 234 3.01 8.03 -27.60
C LYS A 234 4.42 7.45 -27.75
N GLU A 235 5.22 8.00 -28.65
CA GLU A 235 6.61 7.60 -28.90
C GLU A 235 7.51 7.77 -27.67
N LEU A 236 7.22 8.75 -26.80
CA LEU A 236 7.99 8.99 -25.56
C LEU A 236 7.57 8.05 -24.40
N GLN A 237 6.57 7.21 -24.63
CA GLN A 237 6.05 6.24 -23.65
C GLN A 237 6.52 4.81 -23.97
N LYS A 238 7.27 4.61 -25.08
CA LYS A 238 7.76 3.30 -25.48
C LYS A 238 8.96 2.91 -24.61
N ILE A 239 8.97 1.69 -24.09
CA ILE A 239 10.08 1.15 -23.29
C ILE A 239 11.30 0.95 -24.21
N ASP A 240 12.46 1.41 -23.74
CA ASP A 240 13.76 1.12 -24.36
C ASP A 240 14.41 -0.06 -23.63
N TRP A 241 14.37 -1.25 -24.24
CA TRP A 241 14.97 -2.47 -23.70
C TRP A 241 16.51 -2.51 -23.76
N GLY A 242 17.16 -1.48 -24.32
CA GLY A 242 18.61 -1.29 -24.24
C GLY A 242 19.09 -0.76 -22.89
N LYS A 243 18.16 -0.39 -22.00
CA LYS A 243 18.41 0.17 -20.67
C LYS A 243 18.64 -0.89 -19.60
N ASP A 244 19.28 -0.52 -18.50
CA ASP A 244 19.47 -1.45 -17.38
C ASP A 244 18.14 -1.73 -16.66
N ALA A 245 18.10 -2.77 -15.83
CA ALA A 245 16.87 -3.17 -15.15
C ALA A 245 16.27 -2.07 -14.25
N VAL A 246 17.12 -1.22 -13.65
CA VAL A 246 16.68 -0.12 -12.78
C VAL A 246 16.06 1.00 -13.59
N GLU A 247 16.68 1.38 -14.71
CA GLU A 247 16.15 2.37 -15.66
C GLU A 247 14.82 1.90 -16.26
N ILE A 248 14.69 0.62 -16.64
CA ILE A 248 13.43 0.05 -17.13
C ILE A 248 12.36 0.10 -16.05
N HIS A 249 12.68 -0.36 -14.84
CA HIS A 249 11.76 -0.33 -13.71
C HIS A 249 11.27 1.10 -13.41
N ASN A 250 12.20 2.07 -13.33
CA ASN A 250 11.93 3.48 -13.13
C ASN A 250 11.04 4.07 -14.23
N PHE A 251 11.30 3.69 -15.49
CA PHE A 251 10.50 4.14 -16.61
C PHE A 251 9.05 3.64 -16.53
N ILE A 252 8.86 2.35 -16.20
CA ILE A 252 7.53 1.74 -16.08
C ILE A 252 6.76 2.38 -14.92
N ARG A 253 7.35 2.45 -13.71
CA ARG A 253 6.67 3.02 -12.54
C ARG A 253 6.42 4.53 -12.69
N GLY A 254 7.27 5.25 -13.43
CA GLY A 254 7.09 6.66 -13.75
C GLY A 254 5.98 6.96 -14.76
N LEU A 255 5.40 5.92 -15.37
CA LEU A 255 4.25 6.00 -16.27
C LEU A 255 3.03 5.22 -15.73
N ASP A 256 3.13 4.66 -14.52
CA ASP A 256 2.07 3.86 -13.85
C ASP A 256 1.20 4.78 -12.96
N SER A 257 -0.09 4.99 -13.25
CA SER A 257 -0.96 4.25 -14.18
C SER A 257 -1.19 4.94 -15.54
N SER A 258 -0.96 6.25 -15.64
CA SER A 258 -1.20 7.03 -16.86
C SER A 258 0.03 7.87 -17.20
N PRO A 259 0.50 7.85 -18.46
CA PRO A 259 -0.16 7.30 -19.66
C PRO A 259 0.05 5.79 -19.89
N GLY A 260 0.90 5.14 -19.09
CA GLY A 260 1.30 3.72 -19.21
C GLY A 260 2.46 3.50 -20.18
N ALA A 261 3.56 2.95 -19.68
CA ALA A 261 4.71 2.53 -20.48
C ALA A 261 4.31 1.38 -21.41
N TRP A 262 4.75 1.37 -22.67
CA TRP A 262 4.32 0.35 -23.64
C TRP A 262 5.46 -0.27 -24.45
N SER A 263 5.23 -1.48 -24.95
CA SER A 263 6.11 -2.23 -25.86
C SER A 263 5.30 -3.31 -26.60
N LEU A 264 5.93 -4.06 -27.49
CA LEU A 264 5.32 -5.20 -28.17
C LEU A 264 5.72 -6.52 -27.49
N LEU A 265 4.73 -7.32 -27.09
CA LEU A 265 4.89 -8.70 -26.65
C LEU A 265 4.28 -9.63 -27.70
N ASN A 266 5.05 -10.58 -28.25
CA ASN A 266 4.64 -11.44 -29.37
C ASN A 266 4.03 -10.66 -30.56
N GLY A 267 4.49 -9.42 -30.80
CA GLY A 267 3.98 -8.53 -31.84
C GLY A 267 2.71 -7.74 -31.47
N GLU A 268 2.14 -7.95 -30.30
CA GLU A 268 0.97 -7.22 -29.80
C GLU A 268 1.39 -6.05 -28.90
N GLU A 269 0.78 -4.88 -29.11
CA GLU A 269 1.04 -3.71 -28.26
C GLU A 269 0.40 -3.88 -26.88
N VAL A 270 1.24 -3.79 -25.84
CA VAL A 270 0.81 -3.88 -24.46
C VAL A 270 1.39 -2.74 -23.63
N LYS A 271 0.67 -2.31 -22.60
CA LYS A 271 1.18 -1.40 -21.56
C LYS A 271 1.54 -2.18 -20.30
N PHE A 272 2.54 -1.72 -19.57
CA PHE A 272 3.13 -2.41 -18.42
C PHE A 272 2.86 -1.64 -17.12
N PHE A 273 2.49 -2.36 -16.06
CA PHE A 273 2.16 -1.79 -14.75
C PHE A 273 2.60 -2.74 -13.61
N GLY A 274 2.80 -2.19 -12.42
CA GLY A 274 3.22 -2.97 -11.25
C GLY A 274 4.62 -3.55 -11.43
N SER A 275 5.58 -2.70 -11.84
CA SER A 275 6.97 -3.11 -12.02
C SER A 275 7.68 -3.25 -10.67
N LYS A 276 8.49 -4.30 -10.52
CA LYS A 276 9.38 -4.53 -9.37
C LYS A 276 10.73 -5.07 -9.85
N LEU A 277 11.82 -4.65 -9.22
CA LEU A 277 13.12 -5.30 -9.41
C LEU A 277 13.07 -6.74 -8.87
N TRP A 278 13.69 -7.66 -9.59
CA TRP A 278 13.68 -9.08 -9.25
C TRP A 278 15.08 -9.58 -8.91
N GLU A 279 15.24 -10.00 -7.65
CA GLU A 279 16.52 -10.50 -7.13
C GLU A 279 16.51 -12.03 -6.89
N SER A 280 15.35 -12.67 -6.96
CA SER A 280 15.19 -14.10 -6.77
C SER A 280 15.71 -14.90 -7.97
N ALA A 281 15.87 -16.21 -7.78
CA ALA A 281 16.16 -17.13 -8.87
C ALA A 281 15.13 -17.02 -10.00
N LYS A 282 15.58 -17.31 -11.23
CA LYS A 282 14.74 -17.34 -12.42
C LYS A 282 13.59 -18.36 -12.22
N PRO A 283 12.31 -17.94 -12.29
CA PRO A 283 11.18 -18.84 -12.16
C PRO A 283 10.99 -19.70 -13.42
N GLU A 284 10.34 -20.84 -13.25
CA GLU A 284 9.81 -21.61 -14.38
C GLU A 284 8.59 -20.89 -14.97
N GLY A 285 8.42 -20.95 -16.28
CA GLY A 285 7.33 -20.26 -16.94
C GLY A 285 7.37 -20.34 -18.47
N THR A 286 6.35 -19.75 -19.09
CA THR A 286 6.18 -19.74 -20.54
C THR A 286 7.02 -18.64 -21.16
N GLN A 287 7.85 -18.98 -22.15
CA GLN A 287 8.66 -17.99 -22.86
C GLN A 287 7.82 -17.16 -23.82
N ILE A 288 8.06 -15.85 -23.87
CA ILE A 288 7.41 -14.92 -24.80
C ILE A 288 8.44 -14.03 -25.49
N ALA A 289 8.20 -13.68 -26.75
CA ALA A 289 9.06 -12.75 -27.47
C ALA A 289 8.75 -11.30 -27.05
N VAL A 290 9.78 -10.49 -26.87
CA VAL A 290 9.66 -9.07 -26.54
C VAL A 290 10.45 -8.28 -27.56
N ASP A 291 9.78 -7.41 -28.29
CA ASP A 291 10.43 -6.64 -29.35
C ASP A 291 11.48 -5.69 -28.76
N GLY A 292 12.70 -5.73 -29.29
CA GLY A 292 13.85 -4.99 -28.78
C GLY A 292 14.65 -5.68 -27.66
N MET A 293 14.22 -6.84 -27.17
CA MET A 293 14.94 -7.63 -26.16
C MET A 293 15.59 -8.87 -26.80
N GLN A 294 16.85 -9.16 -26.45
CA GLN A 294 17.58 -10.31 -26.99
C GLN A 294 17.16 -11.64 -26.34
N GLN A 295 16.84 -11.61 -25.05
CA GLN A 295 16.36 -12.77 -24.31
C GLN A 295 14.83 -12.79 -24.32
N PRO A 296 14.17 -13.96 -24.31
CA PRO A 296 12.72 -14.04 -24.26
C PRO A 296 12.18 -13.77 -22.86
N GLY A 297 11.09 -13.00 -22.77
CA GLY A 297 10.13 -12.90 -21.65
C GLY A 297 9.83 -14.21 -20.95
N ILE A 298 9.58 -14.22 -19.63
CA ILE A 298 9.01 -15.40 -18.94
C ILE A 298 7.72 -15.03 -18.22
N VAL A 299 6.61 -15.60 -18.67
CA VAL A 299 5.33 -15.55 -17.95
C VAL A 299 5.35 -16.61 -16.86
N HIS A 300 5.19 -16.20 -15.60
CA HIS A 300 5.19 -17.07 -14.42
C HIS A 300 4.02 -16.72 -13.49
N SER A 301 3.93 -17.35 -12.32
CA SER A 301 2.77 -17.17 -11.42
C SER A 301 2.60 -15.73 -10.94
N ASP A 302 3.70 -15.00 -10.72
CA ASP A 302 3.66 -13.66 -10.13
C ASP A 302 3.77 -12.53 -11.19
N GLY A 303 3.73 -12.88 -12.48
CA GLY A 303 3.69 -11.90 -13.57
C GLY A 303 4.51 -12.28 -14.79
N ILE A 304 5.18 -11.30 -15.37
CA ILE A 304 6.13 -11.48 -16.47
C ILE A 304 7.48 -10.94 -16.07
N LEU A 305 8.49 -11.81 -16.15
CA LEU A 305 9.88 -11.47 -15.93
C LEU A 305 10.52 -11.01 -17.25
N LEU A 306 11.18 -9.86 -17.20
CA LEU A 306 11.84 -9.17 -18.32
C LEU A 306 13.29 -8.81 -17.92
N TRP A 307 14.15 -8.49 -18.90
CA TRP A 307 15.58 -8.28 -18.68
C TRP A 307 15.99 -6.85 -19.00
N GLY A 308 16.85 -6.30 -18.15
CA GLY A 308 17.69 -5.17 -18.51
C GLY A 308 18.91 -5.59 -19.31
N SER A 309 19.54 -4.63 -19.98
CA SER A 309 20.78 -4.84 -20.72
C SER A 309 21.97 -5.24 -19.84
N ASP A 310 21.88 -5.02 -18.52
CA ASP A 310 22.82 -5.46 -17.50
C ASP A 310 22.61 -6.92 -17.05
N GLY A 311 21.63 -7.62 -17.64
CA GLY A 311 21.29 -9.01 -17.33
C GLY A 311 20.47 -9.18 -16.04
N LYS A 312 20.16 -8.09 -15.33
CA LYS A 312 19.24 -8.11 -14.19
C LYS A 312 17.79 -8.12 -14.66
N MET A 313 16.88 -8.48 -13.75
CA MET A 313 15.50 -8.79 -14.10
C MET A 313 14.50 -7.82 -13.46
N VAL A 314 13.40 -7.58 -14.17
CA VAL A 314 12.27 -6.77 -13.74
C VAL A 314 11.01 -7.62 -13.87
N ASN A 315 10.24 -7.75 -12.79
CA ASN A 315 8.93 -8.39 -12.82
C ASN A 315 7.84 -7.35 -13.08
N ILE A 316 6.89 -7.71 -13.94
CA ILE A 316 5.70 -6.92 -14.25
C ILE A 316 4.48 -7.70 -13.81
N GLU A 317 3.68 -7.12 -12.92
CA GLU A 317 2.51 -7.80 -12.36
C GLU A 317 1.26 -7.66 -13.24
N ARG A 318 1.13 -6.58 -14.00
CA ARG A 318 -0.09 -6.24 -14.74
C ARG A 318 0.21 -5.70 -16.14
N LEU A 319 -0.67 -6.01 -17.08
CA LEU A 319 -0.61 -5.49 -18.45
C LEU A 319 -1.94 -4.83 -18.85
N SER A 320 -1.90 -3.85 -19.75
CA SER A 320 -3.07 -3.47 -20.55
C SER A 320 -2.89 -3.97 -21.98
N VAL A 321 -3.80 -4.82 -22.44
CA VAL A 321 -3.81 -5.41 -23.77
C VAL A 321 -5.10 -4.99 -24.46
N ASN A 322 -5.01 -4.31 -25.60
CA ASN A 322 -6.17 -3.75 -26.32
C ASN A 322 -7.11 -2.89 -25.42
N GLY A 323 -6.52 -2.15 -24.49
CA GLY A 323 -7.24 -1.28 -23.55
C GLY A 323 -7.83 -2.00 -22.32
N ARG A 324 -7.68 -3.33 -22.20
CA ARG A 324 -8.15 -4.09 -21.03
C ARG A 324 -6.98 -4.44 -20.12
N MET A 325 -7.15 -4.22 -18.82
CA MET A 325 -6.18 -4.63 -17.82
C MET A 325 -6.29 -6.13 -17.55
N ILE A 326 -5.15 -6.82 -17.48
CA ILE A 326 -5.04 -8.25 -17.13
C ILE A 326 -3.88 -8.47 -16.17
N SER A 327 -3.91 -9.60 -15.46
CA SER A 327 -2.72 -10.07 -14.73
C SER A 327 -1.68 -10.52 -15.75
N ALA A 328 -0.43 -10.11 -15.55
CA ALA A 328 0.65 -10.45 -16.47
C ALA A 328 0.88 -11.98 -16.52
N SER A 329 0.57 -12.72 -15.45
CA SER A 329 0.65 -14.19 -15.41
C SER A 329 -0.38 -14.90 -16.31
N GLN A 330 -1.38 -14.17 -16.81
CA GLN A 330 -2.41 -14.67 -17.73
C GLN A 330 -2.09 -14.37 -19.20
N PHE A 331 -1.03 -13.62 -19.49
CA PHE A 331 -0.66 -13.27 -20.85
C PHE A 331 -0.38 -14.51 -21.70
N GLY A 332 -0.99 -14.58 -22.89
CA GLY A 332 -0.84 -15.71 -23.82
C GLY A 332 -1.62 -16.98 -23.45
N LYS A 333 -2.34 -17.04 -22.32
CA LYS A 333 -3.24 -18.16 -22.01
C LYS A 333 -4.57 -17.94 -22.74
N SER A 334 -5.11 -18.98 -23.38
CA SER A 334 -6.49 -18.96 -23.88
C SER A 334 -7.38 -18.62 -22.69
N ARG A 335 -8.18 -17.55 -22.79
CA ARG A 335 -9.22 -17.26 -21.81
C ARG A 335 -10.02 -18.56 -21.66
N TYR A 336 -9.99 -19.16 -20.46
CA TYR A 336 -11.00 -20.14 -20.13
C TYR A 336 -12.34 -19.47 -20.44
N GLU A 337 -13.13 -20.08 -21.32
CA GLU A 337 -14.57 -19.88 -21.30
C GLU A 337 -14.95 -20.02 -19.82
N SER A 338 -15.29 -18.90 -19.19
CA SER A 338 -15.81 -18.94 -17.84
C SER A 338 -17.11 -19.71 -17.96
N ASP A 339 -17.13 -20.95 -17.46
CA ASP A 339 -18.38 -21.65 -17.19
C ASP A 339 -19.32 -20.65 -16.54
N ALA A 340 -20.50 -20.46 -17.13
CA ALA A 340 -21.48 -19.50 -16.65
C ALA A 340 -21.66 -19.71 -15.15
N LEU A 341 -21.22 -18.74 -14.35
CA LEU A 341 -21.29 -18.79 -12.90
C LEU A 341 -22.76 -19.05 -12.54
N GLN A 342 -23.07 -20.22 -12.00
CA GLN A 342 -24.39 -20.49 -11.44
C GLN A 342 -24.54 -19.61 -10.21
N LEU A 343 -25.36 -18.57 -10.35
CA LEU A 343 -25.61 -17.59 -9.30
C LEU A 343 -26.74 -18.09 -8.39
N THR A 344 -26.54 -17.97 -7.09
CA THR A 344 -27.63 -18.12 -6.11
C THR A 344 -28.58 -16.92 -6.18
N GLU A 345 -29.78 -17.03 -5.61
CA GLU A 345 -30.73 -15.89 -5.52
C GLU A 345 -30.13 -14.69 -4.77
N GLU A 346 -29.30 -14.95 -3.76
CA GLU A 346 -28.57 -13.90 -3.02
C GLU A 346 -27.54 -13.19 -3.90
N GLU A 347 -26.84 -13.92 -4.76
CA GLU A 347 -25.85 -13.37 -5.69
C GLU A 347 -26.50 -12.60 -6.84
N GLN A 348 -27.70 -13.00 -7.28
CA GLN A 348 -28.49 -12.20 -8.22
C GLN A 348 -28.89 -10.85 -7.61
N ASN A 349 -29.32 -10.84 -6.35
CA ASN A 349 -29.60 -9.59 -5.62
C ASN A 349 -28.35 -8.72 -5.45
N MET A 350 -27.19 -9.33 -5.22
CA MET A 350 -25.91 -8.63 -5.16
C MET A 350 -25.61 -7.89 -6.48
N ILE A 351 -25.81 -8.53 -7.63
CA ILE A 351 -25.60 -7.92 -8.95
C ILE A 351 -26.53 -6.71 -9.17
N ILE A 352 -27.78 -6.79 -8.70
CA ILE A 352 -28.71 -5.65 -8.77
C ILE A 352 -28.19 -4.46 -7.96
N ILE A 353 -27.66 -4.71 -6.76
CA ILE A 353 -27.04 -3.68 -5.91
C ILE A 353 -25.81 -3.09 -6.60
N LEU A 354 -24.95 -3.93 -7.18
CA LEU A 354 -23.76 -3.47 -7.93
C LEU A 354 -24.14 -2.59 -9.11
N ASN A 355 -25.18 -2.95 -9.87
CA ASN A 355 -25.69 -2.15 -10.97
C ASN A 355 -26.17 -0.77 -10.49
N SER A 356 -26.88 -0.73 -9.37
CA SER A 356 -27.36 0.52 -8.75
C SER A 356 -26.20 1.43 -8.33
N ILE A 357 -25.15 0.87 -7.73
CA ILE A 357 -23.95 1.64 -7.35
C ILE A 357 -23.26 2.20 -8.59
N TRP A 358 -23.01 1.36 -9.61
CA TRP A 358 -22.39 1.80 -10.87
C TRP A 358 -23.21 2.89 -11.56
N LYS A 359 -24.54 2.74 -11.62
CA LYS A 359 -25.44 3.74 -12.17
C LYS A 359 -25.39 5.06 -11.39
N SER A 360 -25.28 5.01 -10.06
CA SER A 360 -25.14 6.21 -9.22
C SER A 360 -23.81 6.92 -9.40
N ILE A 361 -22.73 6.18 -9.65
CA ILE A 361 -21.39 6.74 -9.85
C ILE A 361 -21.25 7.30 -11.26
N LEU A 362 -21.58 6.50 -12.28
CA LEU A 362 -21.37 6.85 -13.68
C LEU A 362 -22.47 7.76 -14.23
N SER A 363 -23.63 7.83 -13.58
CA SER A 363 -24.81 8.59 -14.06
C SER A 363 -25.27 8.19 -15.47
N ILE A 364 -25.09 6.91 -15.84
CA ILE A 364 -25.54 6.32 -17.11
C ILE A 364 -26.26 4.99 -16.85
N GLU A 365 -26.95 4.46 -17.86
CA GLU A 365 -27.43 3.07 -17.80
C GLU A 365 -26.26 2.09 -17.92
N VAL A 366 -26.26 1.05 -17.07
CA VAL A 366 -25.19 0.08 -16.95
C VAL A 366 -25.69 -1.27 -17.44
N ASN A 367 -24.98 -1.86 -18.40
CA ASN A 367 -25.21 -3.18 -18.94
C ASN A 367 -23.97 -4.06 -18.74
N ASN A 368 -24.06 -5.34 -19.12
CA ASN A 368 -22.99 -6.33 -18.89
C ASN A 368 -21.64 -5.98 -19.56
N THR A 369 -21.65 -5.15 -20.60
CA THR A 369 -20.44 -4.75 -21.34
C THR A 369 -19.98 -3.33 -20.99
N THR A 370 -20.66 -2.63 -20.09
CA THR A 370 -20.27 -1.29 -19.64
C THR A 370 -18.90 -1.35 -18.97
N ASP A 371 -17.96 -0.57 -19.47
CA ASP A 371 -16.62 -0.42 -18.89
C ASP A 371 -16.58 0.82 -17.99
N PHE A 372 -16.12 0.65 -16.75
CA PHE A 372 -16.14 1.65 -15.69
C PHE A 372 -15.34 2.91 -16.05
N PHE A 373 -14.13 2.72 -16.58
CA PHE A 373 -13.21 3.81 -16.88
C PHE A 373 -13.53 4.47 -18.23
N SER A 374 -13.90 3.67 -19.22
CA SER A 374 -14.32 4.16 -20.55
C SER A 374 -15.61 4.97 -20.46
N SER A 375 -16.45 4.68 -19.46
CA SER A 375 -17.65 5.46 -19.12
C SER A 375 -17.33 6.72 -18.30
N GLY A 376 -16.05 7.01 -18.09
CA GLY A 376 -15.59 8.23 -17.45
C GLY A 376 -15.49 8.15 -15.93
N ALA A 377 -15.28 7.00 -15.29
CA ALA A 377 -14.85 6.95 -13.89
C ALA A 377 -13.37 7.34 -13.72
N GLY A 378 -13.03 7.97 -12.59
CA GLY A 378 -11.65 8.25 -12.18
C GLY A 378 -11.31 7.63 -10.82
N SER A 379 -10.10 7.89 -10.29
CA SER A 379 -9.62 7.24 -9.07
C SER A 379 -10.50 7.49 -7.83
N MET A 380 -11.12 8.66 -7.71
CA MET A 380 -12.08 8.94 -6.61
C MET A 380 -13.36 8.12 -6.75
N ASP A 381 -13.78 7.82 -7.97
CA ASP A 381 -14.96 6.99 -8.24
C ASP A 381 -14.68 5.52 -7.92
N VAL A 382 -13.44 5.05 -8.09
CA VAL A 382 -12.97 3.73 -7.63
C VAL A 382 -13.07 3.62 -6.11
N VAL A 383 -12.54 4.61 -5.38
CA VAL A 383 -12.62 4.64 -3.91
C VAL A 383 -14.08 4.65 -3.45
N ARG A 384 -14.93 5.47 -4.09
CA ARG A 384 -16.37 5.51 -3.81
C ARG A 384 -17.03 4.16 -4.06
N LEU A 385 -16.74 3.51 -5.19
CA LEU A 385 -17.28 2.20 -5.53
C LEU A 385 -16.91 1.15 -4.48
N VAL A 386 -15.64 1.09 -4.08
CA VAL A 386 -15.14 0.15 -3.06
C VAL A 386 -15.82 0.37 -1.71
N GLU A 387 -15.93 1.62 -1.26
CA GLU A 387 -16.57 1.92 0.04
C GLU A 387 -18.09 1.70 0.01
N GLU A 388 -18.80 2.04 -1.07
CA GLU A 388 -20.25 1.77 -1.18
C GLU A 388 -20.55 0.25 -1.22
N ILE A 389 -19.69 -0.56 -1.86
CA ILE A 389 -19.82 -2.02 -1.86
C ILE A 389 -19.58 -2.59 -0.46
N LYS A 390 -18.55 -2.10 0.22
CA LYS A 390 -18.28 -2.49 1.60
C LYS A 390 -19.42 -2.12 2.55
N GLU A 391 -20.03 -0.97 2.38
CA GLU A 391 -21.18 -0.54 3.19
C GLU A 391 -22.42 -1.40 2.91
N LYS A 392 -22.81 -1.55 1.64
CA LYS A 392 -24.08 -2.19 1.25
C LYS A 392 -24.02 -3.72 1.23
N LEU A 393 -22.88 -4.29 0.88
CA LEU A 393 -22.70 -5.73 0.69
C LEU A 393 -21.78 -6.37 1.72
N GLN A 394 -21.12 -5.58 2.60
CA GLN A 394 -20.16 -6.08 3.59
C GLN A 394 -18.97 -6.85 2.99
N ILE A 395 -18.70 -6.64 1.69
CA ILE A 395 -17.58 -7.23 0.95
C ILE A 395 -16.43 -6.22 0.89
N LYS A 396 -15.24 -6.63 1.34
CA LYS A 396 -14.04 -5.80 1.23
C LYS A 396 -13.37 -5.99 -0.13
N LEU A 397 -13.36 -4.93 -0.92
CA LEU A 397 -12.57 -4.83 -2.14
C LEU A 397 -11.36 -3.93 -1.91
N GLN A 398 -10.33 -4.13 -2.72
CA GLN A 398 -9.21 -3.24 -2.90
C GLN A 398 -9.44 -2.46 -4.21
N ASN A 399 -8.75 -1.33 -4.38
CA ASN A 399 -8.88 -0.52 -5.59
C ASN A 399 -8.49 -1.33 -6.83
N GLU A 400 -7.49 -2.21 -6.69
CA GLU A 400 -6.97 -3.08 -7.73
C GLU A 400 -8.06 -3.99 -8.31
N ASP A 401 -9.02 -4.45 -7.51
CA ASP A 401 -10.10 -5.32 -7.98
C ASP A 401 -10.94 -4.65 -9.08
N VAL A 402 -11.18 -3.34 -8.94
CA VAL A 402 -11.93 -2.53 -9.91
C VAL A 402 -11.12 -2.34 -11.19
N PHE A 403 -9.80 -2.13 -11.06
CA PHE A 403 -8.91 -1.98 -12.21
C PHE A 403 -8.75 -3.28 -13.00
N MET A 404 -8.76 -4.43 -12.33
CA MET A 404 -8.59 -5.74 -12.94
C MET A 404 -9.87 -6.27 -13.60
N ALA A 405 -11.01 -5.79 -13.17
CA ALA A 405 -12.32 -6.13 -13.74
C ALA A 405 -13.10 -4.86 -14.07
N PRO A 406 -12.66 -4.08 -15.08
CA PRO A 406 -13.27 -2.78 -15.40
C PRO A 406 -14.62 -2.92 -16.11
N VAL A 407 -14.96 -4.09 -16.65
CA VAL A 407 -16.23 -4.35 -17.32
C VAL A 407 -17.25 -4.89 -16.32
N PHE A 408 -18.48 -4.37 -16.34
CA PHE A 408 -19.50 -4.65 -15.33
C PHE A 408 -19.72 -6.14 -15.05
N LEU A 409 -19.82 -6.97 -16.10
CA LEU A 409 -19.99 -8.42 -15.91
C LEU A 409 -18.77 -9.07 -15.23
N GLU A 410 -17.56 -8.77 -15.70
CA GLU A 410 -16.30 -9.25 -15.11
C GLU A 410 -16.17 -8.78 -13.65
N PHE A 411 -16.61 -7.55 -13.36
CA PHE A 411 -16.63 -6.98 -12.02
C PHE A 411 -17.59 -7.72 -11.10
N CYS A 412 -18.82 -7.99 -11.57
CA CYS A 412 -19.80 -8.78 -10.81
C CYS A 412 -19.25 -10.16 -10.45
N GLU A 413 -18.60 -10.84 -11.39
CA GLU A 413 -17.95 -12.12 -11.12
C GLU A 413 -16.85 -12.00 -10.06
N THR A 414 -16.06 -10.93 -10.12
CA THR A 414 -14.99 -10.66 -9.15
C THR A 414 -15.56 -10.47 -7.74
N VAL A 415 -16.64 -9.68 -7.61
CA VAL A 415 -17.31 -9.46 -6.32
C VAL A 415 -17.96 -10.74 -5.80
N VAL A 416 -18.63 -11.51 -6.66
CA VAL A 416 -19.24 -12.81 -6.29
C VAL A 416 -18.17 -13.80 -5.82
N LYS A 417 -17.04 -13.90 -6.53
CA LYS A 417 -15.90 -14.74 -6.11
C LYS A 417 -15.38 -14.32 -4.73
N LYS A 418 -15.25 -13.02 -4.47
CA LYS A 418 -14.84 -12.52 -3.13
C LYS A 418 -15.87 -12.80 -2.05
N ALA A 419 -17.17 -12.67 -2.36
CA ALA A 419 -18.25 -12.97 -1.44
C ALA A 419 -18.24 -14.46 -1.02
N ARG A 420 -17.95 -15.36 -1.96
CA ARG A 420 -17.80 -16.81 -1.72
C ARG A 420 -16.57 -17.18 -0.87
N GLY A 421 -15.80 -16.20 -0.40
CA GLY A 421 -14.58 -16.44 0.38
C GLY A 421 -13.37 -16.83 -0.47
N ALA A 422 -13.45 -16.70 -1.80
CA ALA A 422 -12.27 -16.73 -2.64
C ALA A 422 -11.59 -15.35 -2.59
N SER A 423 -11.01 -14.98 -1.43
CA SER A 423 -9.72 -14.28 -1.51
C SER A 423 -8.81 -15.17 -2.34
N ASP A 424 -7.91 -14.61 -3.15
CA ASP A 424 -6.81 -15.34 -3.79
C ASP A 424 -6.42 -16.52 -2.89
N LYS A 425 -6.91 -17.72 -3.23
CA LYS A 425 -6.33 -18.93 -2.67
C LYS A 425 -4.98 -18.89 -3.34
N LYS A 426 -3.98 -18.29 -2.66
CA LYS A 426 -2.60 -18.65 -2.90
C LYS A 426 -2.61 -20.15 -2.73
N GLU A 427 -2.66 -20.85 -3.86
CA GLU A 427 -2.80 -22.28 -3.90
C GLU A 427 -1.48 -22.79 -3.34
N LEU A 428 -1.47 -23.08 -2.05
CA LEU A 428 -0.31 -23.60 -1.36
C LEU A 428 -0.05 -24.98 -1.91
N THR A 429 0.93 -25.08 -2.79
CA THR A 429 1.42 -26.34 -3.29
C THR A 429 2.34 -26.95 -2.25
N TYR A 430 1.97 -28.14 -1.77
CA TYR A 430 2.80 -28.94 -0.88
C TYR A 430 2.53 -30.43 -1.10
N ASN A 431 3.50 -31.25 -0.75
CA ASN A 431 3.36 -32.70 -0.72
C ASN A 431 2.40 -33.08 0.42
N ALA A 432 1.13 -33.27 0.05
CA ALA A 432 0.06 -33.56 0.99
C ALA A 432 0.16 -35.00 1.53
N VAL A 433 0.37 -35.12 2.84
CA VAL A 433 0.17 -36.38 3.57
C VAL A 433 -1.31 -36.48 3.92
N LYS A 434 -1.92 -37.63 3.59
CA LYS A 434 -3.33 -37.91 3.88
C LYS A 434 -3.42 -39.05 4.88
N ILE A 435 -4.09 -38.81 6.00
CA ILE A 435 -4.34 -39.81 7.03
C ILE A 435 -5.81 -39.77 7.40
N GLU A 436 -6.44 -40.93 7.48
CA GLU A 436 -7.79 -41.07 8.02
C GLU A 436 -7.68 -41.41 9.51
N ALA A 437 -8.14 -40.49 10.36
CA ALA A 437 -8.13 -40.67 11.80
C ALA A 437 -9.30 -39.93 12.44
N ASN A 438 -9.89 -40.51 13.49
CA ASN A 438 -11.03 -39.91 14.21
C ASN A 438 -12.22 -39.56 13.29
N ASN A 439 -12.50 -40.38 12.28
CA ASN A 439 -13.52 -40.16 11.23
C ASN A 439 -13.33 -38.88 10.40
N ILE A 440 -12.11 -38.33 10.36
CA ILE A 440 -11.76 -37.15 9.56
C ILE A 440 -10.62 -37.52 8.62
N ASN A 441 -10.71 -37.04 7.37
CA ASN A 441 -9.61 -37.12 6.40
C ASN A 441 -8.67 -35.93 6.60
N LEU A 442 -7.56 -36.16 7.29
CA LEU A 442 -6.54 -35.14 7.55
C LEU A 442 -5.69 -34.93 6.30
N THR A 443 -5.38 -33.67 6.00
CA THR A 443 -4.42 -33.32 4.94
C THR A 443 -3.46 -32.26 5.46
N PHE A 444 -2.16 -32.59 5.48
CA PHE A 444 -1.14 -31.69 6.02
C PHE A 444 0.21 -31.85 5.30
N PRO A 445 1.07 -30.82 5.36
CA PRO A 445 2.39 -30.84 4.72
C PRO A 445 3.43 -31.60 5.55
N ASN A 446 4.46 -32.15 4.89
CA ASN A 446 5.62 -32.79 5.52
C ASN A 446 6.97 -32.14 5.14
N GLN A 447 6.91 -30.98 4.49
CA GLN A 447 8.06 -30.22 3.99
C GLN A 447 8.51 -29.15 4.99
N LEU A 448 9.70 -28.56 4.76
CA LEU A 448 10.10 -27.34 5.48
C LEU A 448 9.20 -26.19 5.04
N PHE A 449 8.97 -25.22 5.93
CA PHE A 449 8.20 -24.02 5.58
C PHE A 449 9.13 -22.80 5.63
N ILE A 450 9.46 -22.26 4.47
CA ILE A 450 10.38 -21.13 4.31
C ILE A 450 9.74 -20.12 3.37
N ASN A 451 9.71 -18.86 3.78
CA ASN A 451 9.25 -17.75 2.95
C ASN A 451 7.83 -17.93 2.36
N ASN A 452 6.87 -18.45 3.15
CA ASN A 452 5.52 -18.83 2.71
C ASN A 452 5.41 -20.00 1.72
N HIS A 453 6.50 -20.74 1.48
CA HIS A 453 6.52 -21.91 0.61
C HIS A 453 6.87 -23.18 1.37
N PHE A 454 6.28 -24.30 0.95
CA PHE A 454 6.68 -25.62 1.40
C PHE A 454 7.79 -26.18 0.49
N VAL A 455 8.98 -26.35 1.06
CA VAL A 455 10.19 -26.73 0.32
C VAL A 455 10.81 -28.00 0.88
N ASN A 456 11.38 -28.82 0.00
CA ASN A 456 12.16 -29.97 0.43
C ASN A 456 13.49 -29.49 1.04
N SER A 457 14.05 -30.25 2.00
CA SER A 457 15.39 -29.93 2.50
C SER A 457 16.41 -30.04 1.38
N GLU A 458 17.35 -29.12 1.33
CA GLU A 458 18.48 -29.17 0.40
C GLU A 458 19.25 -30.50 0.51
N SER A 459 19.41 -31.02 1.73
CA SER A 459 20.09 -32.29 1.96
C SER A 459 19.30 -33.53 1.53
N GLY A 460 18.02 -33.38 1.23
CA GLY A 460 17.08 -34.48 0.93
C GLY A 460 16.81 -35.43 2.09
N LYS A 461 17.37 -35.17 3.29
CA LYS A 461 17.20 -36.04 4.47
C LYS A 461 15.79 -35.92 5.04
N THR A 462 15.28 -37.04 5.54
CA THR A 462 13.98 -37.10 6.21
C THR A 462 14.09 -37.75 7.59
N ILE A 463 13.12 -37.47 8.46
CA ILE A 463 12.94 -38.11 9.77
C ILE A 463 11.59 -38.84 9.73
N ASP A 464 11.55 -40.06 10.27
CA ASP A 464 10.32 -40.82 10.42
C ASP A 464 9.53 -40.27 11.61
N CYS A 465 8.29 -39.84 11.35
CA CYS A 465 7.34 -39.37 12.36
C CYS A 465 6.60 -40.59 12.88
N MET A 466 6.82 -40.95 14.14
CA MET A 466 6.30 -42.18 14.73
C MET A 466 5.03 -41.90 15.54
N ASN A 467 4.01 -42.72 15.38
CA ASN A 467 2.84 -42.71 16.27
C ASN A 467 3.26 -43.32 17.62
N PRO A 468 3.19 -42.57 18.73
CA PRO A 468 3.60 -43.07 20.03
C PRO A 468 2.64 -44.11 20.62
N SER A 469 1.45 -44.30 20.04
CA SER A 469 0.45 -45.26 20.55
C SER A 469 0.74 -46.70 20.12
N ASP A 470 1.33 -46.89 18.94
CA ASP A 470 1.52 -48.20 18.31
C ASP A 470 2.87 -48.39 17.60
N GLU A 471 3.76 -47.39 17.69
CA GLU A 471 5.08 -47.36 17.05
C GLU A 471 5.03 -47.50 15.52
N SER A 472 3.89 -47.21 14.89
CA SER A 472 3.78 -47.16 13.43
C SER A 472 4.36 -45.85 12.88
N VAL A 473 4.87 -45.87 11.65
CA VAL A 473 5.35 -44.67 10.96
C VAL A 473 4.15 -43.91 10.37
N LEU A 474 3.87 -42.71 10.86
CA LEU A 474 2.81 -41.83 10.34
C LEU A 474 3.19 -41.29 8.96
N CYS A 475 4.37 -40.68 8.86
CA CYS A 475 4.92 -40.15 7.60
C CYS A 475 6.42 -39.83 7.72
N LYS A 476 7.04 -39.48 6.60
CA LYS A 476 8.40 -38.94 6.54
C LYS A 476 8.37 -37.42 6.45
N VAL A 477 9.03 -36.73 7.39
CA VAL A 477 9.13 -35.28 7.43
C VAL A 477 10.52 -34.84 6.98
N GLN A 478 10.61 -33.76 6.20
CA GLN A 478 11.89 -33.21 5.76
C GLN A 478 12.72 -32.73 6.96
N CYS A 479 14.02 -33.02 6.94
CA CYS A 479 14.95 -32.65 8.00
C CYS A 479 15.84 -31.49 7.54
N ALA A 480 15.66 -30.30 8.13
CA ALA A 480 16.44 -29.12 7.79
C ALA A 480 17.95 -29.35 7.97
N SER A 481 18.70 -28.87 6.98
CA SER A 481 20.15 -28.76 6.95
C SER A 481 20.61 -27.38 7.42
N GLU A 482 21.93 -27.20 7.55
CA GLU A 482 22.52 -25.90 7.89
C GLU A 482 22.16 -24.82 6.86
N LYS A 483 22.16 -25.18 5.57
CA LYS A 483 21.80 -24.25 4.49
C LYS A 483 20.32 -23.86 4.53
N ASP A 484 19.43 -24.82 4.81
CA ASP A 484 18.00 -24.51 4.95
C ASP A 484 17.74 -23.54 6.11
N VAL A 485 18.57 -23.58 7.16
CA VAL A 485 18.53 -22.61 8.27
C VAL A 485 18.97 -21.23 7.79
N ASP A 486 20.07 -21.13 7.06
CA ASP A 486 20.56 -19.87 6.51
C ASP A 486 19.52 -19.23 5.59
N ASP A 487 18.91 -20.02 4.69
CA ASP A 487 17.85 -19.57 3.78
C ASP A 487 16.62 -19.05 4.55
N ALA A 488 16.21 -19.73 5.62
CA ALA A 488 15.09 -19.28 6.46
C ALA A 488 15.42 -18.02 7.26
N VAL A 489 16.65 -17.89 7.76
CA VAL A 489 17.11 -16.68 8.45
C VAL A 489 17.20 -15.51 7.49
N GLU A 490 17.68 -15.72 6.27
CA GLU A 490 17.71 -14.71 5.22
C GLU A 490 16.29 -14.25 4.86
N ALA A 491 15.36 -15.18 4.64
CA ALA A 491 13.95 -14.85 4.40
C ALA A 491 13.35 -14.04 5.57
N ALA A 492 13.64 -14.43 6.82
CA ALA A 492 13.17 -13.71 8.00
C ALA A 492 13.80 -12.32 8.16
N ARG A 493 15.08 -12.16 7.77
CA ARG A 493 15.77 -10.87 7.75
C ARG A 493 15.19 -9.96 6.69
N ASN A 494 15.01 -10.46 5.46
CA ASN A 494 14.43 -9.70 4.36
C ASN A 494 13.02 -9.25 4.72
N ALA A 495 12.20 -10.13 5.30
CA ALA A 495 10.86 -9.79 5.77
C ALA A 495 10.86 -8.68 6.86
N PHE A 496 11.86 -8.67 7.74
CA PHE A 496 11.98 -7.71 8.83
C PHE A 496 12.55 -6.36 8.37
N TYR A 497 13.68 -6.34 7.65
CA TYR A 497 14.39 -5.11 7.30
C TYR A 497 13.83 -4.44 6.04
N ASP A 498 13.51 -5.22 5.01
CA ASP A 498 13.18 -4.71 3.68
C ASP A 498 11.71 -4.95 3.29
N GLY A 499 11.09 -5.95 3.92
CA GLY A 499 9.74 -6.42 3.65
C GLY A 499 8.63 -5.58 4.29
N GLU A 500 7.39 -6.03 4.08
CA GLU A 500 6.21 -5.32 4.54
C GLU A 500 5.99 -5.42 6.05
N TRP A 501 6.53 -6.44 6.73
CA TRP A 501 6.22 -6.73 8.13
C TRP A 501 6.57 -5.61 9.12
N SER A 502 7.71 -4.93 8.90
CA SER A 502 8.12 -3.77 9.70
C SER A 502 7.35 -2.49 9.35
N LYS A 503 6.76 -2.44 8.15
CA LYS A 503 5.97 -1.31 7.63
C LYS A 503 4.49 -1.42 7.99
N ILE A 504 3.98 -2.64 8.20
CA ILE A 504 2.62 -2.92 8.65
C ILE A 504 2.36 -2.24 10.00
N SER A 505 1.24 -1.53 10.11
CA SER A 505 0.87 -0.86 11.34
C SER A 505 0.59 -1.86 12.46
N ASN A 506 0.82 -1.44 13.70
CA ASN A 506 0.53 -2.27 14.89
C ASN A 506 -0.92 -2.81 14.90
N ARG A 507 -1.88 -2.03 14.36
CA ARG A 507 -3.28 -2.43 14.25
C ARG A 507 -3.47 -3.56 13.24
N GLU A 508 -2.94 -3.41 12.03
CA GLU A 508 -3.03 -4.43 10.97
C GLU A 508 -2.35 -5.73 11.41
N ARG A 509 -1.25 -5.65 12.15
CA ARG A 509 -0.61 -6.81 12.76
C ARG A 509 -1.56 -7.59 13.68
N GLY A 510 -2.30 -6.87 14.53
CA GLY A 510 -3.31 -7.47 15.40
C GLY A 510 -4.48 -8.09 14.61
N VAL A 511 -4.84 -7.53 13.46
CA VAL A 511 -5.87 -8.12 12.58
C VAL A 511 -5.39 -9.45 11.99
N LEU A 512 -4.14 -9.53 11.50
CA LEU A 512 -3.57 -10.78 10.97
C LEU A 512 -3.52 -11.87 12.04
N MET A 513 -3.09 -11.52 13.26
CA MET A 513 -3.04 -12.47 14.38
C MET A 513 -4.44 -12.95 14.81
N ASN A 514 -5.45 -12.08 14.83
CA ASN A 514 -6.83 -12.51 15.10
C ASN A 514 -7.38 -13.42 14.00
N ARG A 515 -7.12 -13.10 12.74
CA ARG A 515 -7.54 -13.95 11.61
C ARG A 515 -6.89 -15.34 11.67
N LEU A 516 -5.63 -15.42 12.10
CA LEU A 516 -4.98 -16.71 12.34
C LEU A 516 -5.66 -17.47 13.49
N ALA A 517 -6.00 -16.80 14.58
CA ALA A 517 -6.73 -17.41 15.68
C ALA A 517 -8.11 -17.95 15.24
N ASP A 518 -8.84 -17.20 14.40
CA ASP A 518 -10.12 -17.64 13.82
C ASP A 518 -9.92 -18.89 12.94
N LEU A 519 -8.88 -18.92 12.12
CA LEU A 519 -8.54 -20.08 11.28
C LEU A 519 -8.16 -21.30 12.13
N MET A 520 -7.41 -21.11 13.19
CA MET A 520 -7.05 -22.17 14.13
C MET A 520 -8.29 -22.75 14.84
N ASP A 521 -9.22 -21.90 15.30
CA ASP A 521 -10.46 -22.37 15.92
C ASP A 521 -11.36 -23.12 14.92
N ASN A 522 -11.44 -22.64 13.68
CA ASN A 522 -12.16 -23.33 12.61
C ASN A 522 -11.58 -24.71 12.28
N HIS A 523 -10.26 -24.90 12.46
CA HIS A 523 -9.56 -26.16 12.19
C HIS A 523 -9.18 -26.90 13.49
N LYS A 524 -9.82 -26.59 14.62
CA LYS A 524 -9.39 -27.11 15.93
C LYS A 524 -9.46 -28.63 16.06
N GLU A 525 -10.45 -29.26 15.43
CA GLU A 525 -10.62 -30.72 15.44
C GLU A 525 -9.53 -31.40 14.61
N GLU A 526 -9.17 -30.79 13.47
CA GLU A 526 -8.05 -31.24 12.63
C GLU A 526 -6.73 -31.12 13.40
N LEU A 527 -6.45 -29.94 13.97
CA LEU A 527 -5.25 -29.68 14.76
C LEU A 527 -5.15 -30.60 15.98
N ALA A 528 -6.25 -30.84 16.69
CA ALA A 528 -6.29 -31.73 17.85
C ALA A 528 -6.06 -33.19 17.45
N THR A 529 -6.60 -33.63 16.32
CA THR A 529 -6.40 -34.99 15.82
C THR A 529 -4.95 -35.19 15.40
N ILE A 530 -4.36 -34.26 14.65
CA ILE A 530 -2.93 -34.28 14.29
C ILE A 530 -2.06 -34.32 15.55
N GLU A 531 -2.32 -33.45 16.53
CA GLU A 531 -1.53 -33.41 17.75
C GLU A 531 -1.65 -34.69 18.59
N SER A 532 -2.83 -35.32 18.60
CA SER A 532 -3.03 -36.61 19.29
C SER A 532 -2.26 -37.74 18.63
N LEU A 533 -2.23 -37.79 17.30
CA LEU A 533 -1.47 -38.79 16.54
C LEU A 533 0.03 -38.61 16.69
N ASP A 534 0.51 -37.37 16.64
CA ASP A 534 1.94 -37.06 16.57
C ASP A 534 2.60 -37.02 17.95
N SER A 535 1.92 -36.49 18.96
CA SER A 535 2.47 -36.37 20.32
C SER A 535 1.95 -37.40 21.33
N GLY A 536 0.91 -38.17 20.98
CA GLY A 536 0.26 -39.12 21.88
C GLY A 536 -0.66 -38.48 22.91
N ALA A 537 -1.00 -37.19 22.74
CA ALA A 537 -1.92 -36.50 23.62
C ALA A 537 -3.33 -37.14 23.56
N VAL A 538 -3.99 -37.26 24.72
CA VAL A 538 -5.39 -37.66 24.77
C VAL A 538 -6.23 -36.63 24.01
N TYR A 539 -7.02 -37.05 23.01
CA TYR A 539 -7.74 -36.15 22.11
C TYR A 539 -8.58 -35.08 22.82
N THR A 540 -9.28 -35.44 23.90
CA THR A 540 -10.10 -34.48 24.66
C THR A 540 -9.26 -33.40 25.33
N LEU A 541 -8.04 -33.74 25.75
CA LEU A 541 -7.06 -32.80 26.31
C LEU A 541 -6.44 -31.93 25.20
N ALA A 542 -6.06 -32.54 24.07
CA ALA A 542 -5.55 -31.82 22.91
C ALA A 542 -6.57 -30.77 22.43
N LEU A 543 -7.81 -31.17 22.19
CA LEU A 543 -8.88 -30.31 21.72
C LEU A 543 -9.19 -29.15 22.68
N LYS A 544 -9.47 -29.46 23.95
CA LYS A 544 -9.96 -28.47 24.91
C LYS A 544 -8.85 -27.59 25.47
N THR A 545 -7.68 -28.18 25.75
CA THR A 545 -6.60 -27.49 26.46
C THR A 545 -5.53 -27.03 25.50
N HIS A 546 -4.90 -27.92 24.73
CA HIS A 546 -3.73 -27.52 23.95
C HIS A 546 -4.12 -26.58 22.81
N ILE A 547 -5.08 -26.97 21.97
CA ILE A 547 -5.53 -26.16 20.83
C ILE A 547 -6.35 -24.97 21.32
N GLY A 548 -7.29 -25.19 22.25
CA GLY A 548 -8.10 -24.12 22.85
C GLY A 548 -7.24 -23.00 23.45
N MET A 549 -6.26 -23.32 24.30
CA MET A 549 -5.37 -22.31 24.88
C MET A 549 -4.42 -21.70 23.85
N SER A 550 -4.06 -22.43 22.79
CA SER A 550 -3.29 -21.87 21.68
C SER A 550 -4.07 -20.75 21.00
N VAL A 551 -5.34 -21.00 20.63
CA VAL A 551 -6.23 -19.99 20.04
C VAL A 551 -6.34 -18.76 20.94
N GLU A 552 -6.62 -18.96 22.23
CA GLU A 552 -6.72 -17.85 23.20
C GLU A 552 -5.42 -17.07 23.35
N THR A 553 -4.26 -17.75 23.30
CA THR A 553 -2.95 -17.10 23.32
C THR A 553 -2.78 -16.15 22.13
N TRP A 554 -3.14 -16.60 20.92
CA TRP A 554 -3.06 -15.76 19.73
C TRP A 554 -4.01 -14.57 19.80
N ARG A 555 -5.26 -14.77 20.25
CA ARG A 555 -6.22 -13.67 20.47
C ARG A 555 -5.71 -12.67 21.50
N TYR A 556 -5.16 -13.16 22.61
CA TYR A 556 -4.60 -12.32 23.66
C TYR A 556 -3.46 -11.44 23.13
N PHE A 557 -2.46 -12.02 22.47
CA PHE A 557 -1.32 -11.26 21.95
C PHE A 557 -1.66 -10.41 20.72
N ALA A 558 -2.68 -10.76 19.95
CA ALA A 558 -3.24 -9.87 18.92
C ALA A 558 -3.73 -8.54 19.52
N GLY A 559 -4.24 -8.57 20.76
CA GLY A 559 -4.59 -7.37 21.51
C GLY A 559 -3.39 -6.59 22.07
N TRP A 560 -2.18 -7.14 22.05
CA TRP A 560 -0.99 -6.44 22.57
C TRP A 560 -0.24 -5.62 21.54
N THR A 561 -0.51 -5.83 20.25
CA THR A 561 0.27 -5.24 19.15
C THR A 561 0.33 -3.70 19.21
N ASP A 562 -0.74 -3.04 19.69
CA ASP A 562 -0.85 -1.59 19.84
C ASP A 562 -0.67 -1.09 21.28
N LYS A 563 -0.32 -1.98 22.23
CA LYS A 563 -0.19 -1.67 23.67
C LYS A 563 1.24 -1.78 24.21
N LEU A 564 2.22 -1.85 23.32
CA LEU A 564 3.65 -1.89 23.67
C LEU A 564 4.16 -0.46 23.93
N HIS A 565 3.93 0.00 25.16
CA HIS A 565 4.28 1.36 25.58
C HIS A 565 5.74 1.50 26.06
N GLY A 566 6.28 2.71 25.91
CA GLY A 566 7.50 3.17 26.55
C GLY A 566 7.25 3.81 27.92
N SER A 567 8.29 4.37 28.52
CA SER A 567 8.22 5.10 29.79
C SER A 567 8.89 6.46 29.66
N THR A 568 8.30 7.49 30.26
CA THR A 568 8.97 8.80 30.39
C THR A 568 9.95 8.75 31.57
N ILE A 569 11.15 9.32 31.37
CA ILE A 569 12.20 9.36 32.39
C ILE A 569 12.37 10.82 32.83
N PRO A 570 12.18 11.15 34.12
CA PRO A 570 12.38 12.50 34.61
C PRO A 570 13.88 12.82 34.63
N ILE A 571 14.28 13.85 33.89
CA ILE A 571 15.66 14.34 33.86
C ILE A 571 15.72 15.85 34.16
N SER A 572 16.84 16.30 34.73
CA SER A 572 17.09 17.73 34.89
C SER A 572 17.29 18.39 33.53
N HIS A 573 16.66 19.54 33.32
CA HIS A 573 16.82 20.32 32.10
C HIS A 573 18.24 20.90 32.00
N ALA A 574 18.90 20.70 30.86
CA ALA A 574 20.15 21.39 30.54
C ALA A 574 19.84 22.82 30.07
N ARG A 575 19.71 23.75 31.02
CA ARG A 575 19.37 25.16 30.72
C ARG A 575 20.35 25.75 29.70
N PRO A 576 19.88 26.51 28.69
CA PRO A 576 18.51 27.04 28.53
C PRO A 576 17.49 26.06 27.91
N ASN A 577 17.90 24.84 27.54
CA ASN A 577 17.05 23.88 26.83
C ASN A 577 16.12 23.10 27.79
N ARG A 578 14.94 22.75 27.30
CA ARG A 578 14.01 21.82 27.96
C ARG A 578 14.17 20.44 27.33
N ASN A 579 14.74 19.51 28.08
CA ASN A 579 14.99 18.15 27.62
C ASN A 579 13.83 17.24 28.04
N LEU A 580 13.36 16.39 27.11
CA LEU A 580 12.39 15.31 27.34
C LEU A 580 13.09 13.98 27.06
N THR A 581 12.96 13.02 27.97
CA THR A 581 13.50 11.67 27.79
C THR A 581 12.38 10.66 27.95
N PHE A 582 12.33 9.71 27.01
CA PHE A 582 11.43 8.57 27.06
C PHE A 582 12.12 7.35 26.46
N THR A 583 11.67 6.16 26.86
CA THR A 583 12.09 4.91 26.25
C THR A 583 11.13 4.52 25.14
N ARG A 584 11.63 3.83 24.12
CA ARG A 584 10.82 3.17 23.10
C ARG A 584 11.12 1.68 23.13
N ARG A 585 10.09 0.85 23.02
CA ARG A 585 10.25 -0.59 22.80
C ARG A 585 10.34 -0.80 21.29
N GLU A 586 11.41 -1.42 20.85
CA GLU A 586 11.62 -1.77 19.44
C GLU A 586 11.78 -3.28 19.31
N PRO A 587 11.31 -3.89 18.21
CA PRO A 587 11.56 -5.30 17.94
C PRO A 587 13.07 -5.57 17.86
N ILE A 588 13.45 -6.78 18.27
CA ILE A 588 14.84 -7.24 18.29
C ILE A 588 15.30 -7.65 16.88
N GLY A 589 14.38 -8.14 16.04
CA GLY A 589 14.66 -8.57 14.67
C GLY A 589 14.18 -9.98 14.39
N VAL A 590 15.08 -10.84 13.94
CA VAL A 590 14.80 -12.27 13.70
C VAL A 590 14.94 -13.04 15.01
N CYS A 591 13.89 -13.73 15.43
CA CYS A 591 13.86 -14.57 16.61
C CYS A 591 13.90 -16.06 16.25
N GLY A 592 14.92 -16.75 16.73
CA GLY A 592 14.98 -18.20 16.69
C GLY A 592 14.19 -18.82 17.86
N LEU A 593 13.27 -19.73 17.58
CA LEU A 593 12.44 -20.43 18.58
C LEU A 593 12.65 -21.95 18.54
N ILE A 594 12.74 -22.59 19.70
CA ILE A 594 12.82 -24.05 19.83
C ILE A 594 11.71 -24.51 20.77
N THR A 595 10.95 -25.54 20.37
CA THR A 595 9.85 -26.10 21.17
C THR A 595 10.07 -27.58 21.49
N PRO A 596 9.65 -28.04 22.68
CA PRO A 596 9.69 -29.45 23.04
C PRO A 596 8.53 -30.22 22.38
N TRP A 597 8.52 -31.53 22.57
CA TRP A 597 7.50 -32.43 22.02
C TRP A 597 6.19 -32.43 22.81
N ASN A 598 6.22 -32.05 24.09
CA ASN A 598 5.03 -32.01 24.94
C ASN A 598 4.30 -30.69 24.74
N TYR A 599 3.03 -30.77 24.33
CA TYR A 599 2.17 -29.63 23.96
C TYR A 599 2.65 -28.83 22.73
N PRO A 600 2.87 -29.46 21.56
CA PRO A 600 3.55 -28.85 20.42
C PRO A 600 2.99 -27.49 20.00
N LEU A 601 1.68 -27.39 19.73
CA LEU A 601 1.10 -26.13 19.26
C LEU A 601 1.01 -25.07 20.35
N MET A 602 0.80 -25.49 21.59
CA MET A 602 0.72 -24.57 22.73
C MET A 602 2.08 -23.93 23.01
N MET A 603 3.15 -24.72 23.00
CA MET A 603 4.53 -24.23 23.17
C MET A 603 4.94 -23.31 22.03
N LEU A 604 4.54 -23.64 20.79
CA LEU A 604 4.71 -22.77 19.63
C LEU A 604 4.00 -21.44 19.87
N SER A 605 2.73 -21.48 20.24
CA SER A 605 1.88 -20.29 20.41
C SER A 605 2.41 -19.37 21.51
N TRP A 606 2.79 -19.90 22.67
CA TRP A 606 3.34 -19.13 23.79
C TRP A 606 4.64 -18.39 23.47
N LYS A 607 5.46 -18.94 22.57
CA LYS A 607 6.73 -18.30 22.16
C LYS A 607 6.54 -17.39 20.96
N MET A 608 5.79 -17.84 19.95
CA MET A 608 5.68 -17.16 18.67
C MET A 608 4.75 -15.96 18.71
N ALA A 609 3.57 -16.09 19.32
CA ALA A 609 2.58 -15.02 19.38
C ALA A 609 3.13 -13.72 19.98
N PRO A 610 3.84 -13.71 21.14
CA PRO A 610 4.44 -12.48 21.66
C PRO A 610 5.57 -11.93 20.78
N CYS A 611 6.37 -12.78 20.14
CA CYS A 611 7.44 -12.34 19.24
C CYS A 611 6.86 -11.57 18.05
N LEU A 612 5.85 -12.16 17.40
CA LEU A 612 5.16 -11.53 16.29
C LEU A 612 4.39 -10.29 16.74
N ALA A 613 3.72 -10.30 17.88
CA ALA A 613 3.01 -9.12 18.38
C ALA A 613 3.96 -7.91 18.56
N ALA A 614 5.17 -8.17 19.05
CA ALA A 614 6.23 -7.18 19.18
C ALA A 614 6.84 -6.71 17.85
N GLY A 615 6.50 -7.35 16.73
CA GLY A 615 6.98 -6.99 15.38
C GLY A 615 8.24 -7.72 14.94
N ASN A 616 8.66 -8.78 15.64
CA ASN A 616 9.77 -9.63 15.21
C ASN A 616 9.34 -10.57 14.09
N THR A 617 10.29 -11.11 13.34
CA THR A 617 10.08 -12.29 12.48
C THR A 617 10.60 -13.52 13.19
N VAL A 618 10.12 -14.71 12.82
CA VAL A 618 10.41 -15.94 13.56
C VAL A 618 10.89 -17.07 12.66
N VAL A 619 11.91 -17.78 13.14
CA VAL A 619 12.33 -19.08 12.62
C VAL A 619 12.17 -20.08 13.75
N ILE A 620 11.28 -21.06 13.60
CA ILE A 620 11.01 -22.06 14.64
C ILE A 620 11.50 -23.45 14.24
N LYS A 621 12.19 -24.10 15.18
CA LYS A 621 12.52 -25.51 15.15
C LYS A 621 11.55 -26.27 16.07
N PRO A 622 10.52 -26.95 15.54
CA PRO A 622 9.69 -27.84 16.34
C PRO A 622 10.46 -29.10 16.75
N SER A 623 9.98 -29.81 17.77
CA SER A 623 10.55 -31.12 18.13
C SER A 623 10.50 -32.07 16.93
N GLU A 624 11.57 -32.86 16.74
CA GLU A 624 11.62 -33.90 15.70
C GLU A 624 10.63 -35.04 15.95
N GLN A 625 10.18 -35.18 17.19
CA GLN A 625 9.21 -36.20 17.62
C GLN A 625 7.76 -35.78 17.35
N SER A 626 7.48 -34.48 17.19
CA SER A 626 6.11 -33.99 17.01
C SER A 626 6.00 -32.71 16.15
N PRO A 627 6.44 -32.74 14.87
CA PRO A 627 6.50 -31.56 14.02
C PRO A 627 5.17 -31.22 13.29
N LEU A 628 4.21 -32.15 13.21
CA LEU A 628 3.11 -32.08 12.24
C LEU A 628 2.14 -30.93 12.52
N THR A 629 1.81 -30.68 13.79
CA THR A 629 0.92 -29.58 14.15
C THR A 629 1.54 -28.21 13.83
N ALA A 630 2.86 -28.07 13.91
CA ALA A 630 3.57 -26.85 13.53
C ALA A 630 3.54 -26.62 12.00
N LEU A 631 3.65 -27.69 11.21
CA LEU A 631 3.54 -27.63 9.75
C LEU A 631 2.11 -27.30 9.31
N LYS A 632 1.10 -27.86 9.97
CA LYS A 632 -0.29 -27.49 9.73
C LYS A 632 -0.58 -26.03 10.11
N PHE A 633 -0.01 -25.57 11.23
CA PHE A 633 -0.08 -24.16 11.63
C PHE A 633 0.54 -23.23 10.56
N ALA A 634 1.66 -23.61 9.95
CA ALA A 634 2.29 -22.84 8.89
C ALA A 634 1.36 -22.62 7.68
N GLU A 635 0.63 -23.66 7.26
CA GLU A 635 -0.40 -23.56 6.23
C GLU A 635 -1.48 -22.52 6.60
N LEU A 636 -1.97 -22.57 7.83
CA LEU A 636 -2.97 -21.61 8.33
C LEU A 636 -2.42 -20.18 8.39
N SER A 637 -1.13 -20.00 8.68
CA SER A 637 -0.50 -18.68 8.73
C SER A 637 -0.48 -17.99 7.37
N VAL A 638 -0.28 -18.74 6.28
CA VAL A 638 -0.37 -18.18 4.92
C VAL A 638 -1.82 -17.83 4.59
N ARG A 639 -2.78 -18.70 4.94
CA ARG A 639 -4.21 -18.43 4.75
C ARG A 639 -4.71 -17.22 5.56
N ALA A 640 -4.05 -16.92 6.68
CA ALA A 640 -4.31 -15.72 7.48
C ALA A 640 -3.74 -14.44 6.82
N GLY A 641 -2.82 -14.56 5.86
CA GLY A 641 -2.23 -13.45 5.12
C GLY A 641 -0.93 -12.93 5.72
N PHE A 642 -0.19 -13.73 6.49
CA PHE A 642 1.15 -13.33 6.95
C PHE A 642 2.09 -13.13 5.75
N PRO A 643 2.88 -12.04 5.71
CA PRO A 643 3.83 -11.81 4.63
C PRO A 643 4.90 -12.92 4.55
N PRO A 644 5.47 -13.17 3.35
CA PRO A 644 6.57 -14.13 3.17
C PRO A 644 7.73 -13.83 4.13
N GLY A 645 8.28 -14.88 4.74
CA GLY A 645 9.46 -14.83 5.60
C GLY A 645 9.17 -14.44 7.06
N VAL A 646 7.96 -13.98 7.38
CA VAL A 646 7.62 -13.61 8.77
C VAL A 646 7.59 -14.82 9.70
N ILE A 647 7.09 -15.95 9.22
CA ILE A 647 7.05 -17.24 9.92
C ILE A 647 7.78 -18.27 9.08
N ASN A 648 8.75 -18.97 9.66
CA ASN A 648 9.46 -20.08 9.02
C ASN A 648 9.50 -21.27 9.99
N VAL A 649 9.21 -22.48 9.52
CA VAL A 649 9.15 -23.71 10.33
C VAL A 649 10.12 -24.74 9.77
N LEU A 650 11.10 -25.12 10.58
CA LEU A 650 12.19 -26.02 10.19
C LEU A 650 12.23 -27.26 11.09
N PRO A 651 11.46 -28.33 10.77
CA PRO A 651 11.67 -29.62 11.39
C PRO A 651 13.09 -30.12 11.13
N GLY A 652 13.71 -30.77 12.12
CA GLY A 652 15.06 -31.31 11.96
C GLY A 652 15.68 -31.76 13.27
N LYS A 653 16.86 -32.38 13.20
CA LYS A 653 17.57 -32.84 14.40
C LYS A 653 18.19 -31.67 15.16
N GLY A 654 18.13 -31.72 16.49
CA GLY A 654 18.76 -30.70 17.34
C GLY A 654 20.22 -30.43 16.99
N ALA A 655 20.99 -31.48 16.70
CA ALA A 655 22.41 -31.38 16.34
C ALA A 655 22.68 -30.66 15.00
N SER A 656 21.73 -30.66 14.06
CA SER A 656 21.92 -30.10 12.71
C SER A 656 21.29 -28.71 12.54
N VAL A 657 20.26 -28.40 13.34
CA VAL A 657 19.54 -27.12 13.25
C VAL A 657 20.02 -26.13 14.31
N ILE A 658 20.33 -26.58 15.53
CA ILE A 658 20.62 -25.68 16.67
C ILE A 658 22.06 -25.16 16.64
N TRP A 659 23.03 -25.95 16.19
CA TRP A 659 24.45 -25.56 16.22
C TRP A 659 24.80 -24.47 15.19
N THR A 660 23.95 -24.28 14.19
CA THR A 660 24.11 -23.29 13.12
C THR A 660 23.54 -21.91 13.49
N TRP A 661 22.74 -21.82 14.56
CA TRP A 661 22.08 -20.57 14.95
C TRP A 661 23.08 -19.60 15.58
N ARG A 662 23.62 -18.68 14.77
CA ARG A 662 24.38 -17.50 15.22
C ARG A 662 23.51 -16.25 15.43
N VAL A 663 22.19 -16.36 15.30
CA VAL A 663 21.23 -15.28 15.56
C VAL A 663 21.04 -15.15 17.07
N LEU A 664 21.03 -13.91 17.59
CA LEU A 664 20.86 -13.56 19.01
C LEU A 664 19.96 -14.56 19.74
N LEU A 665 20.57 -15.38 20.60
CA LEU A 665 19.95 -16.27 21.58
C LEU A 665 19.20 -15.43 22.65
N GLY A 666 18.20 -14.68 22.21
CA GLY A 666 17.43 -13.74 23.01
C GLY A 666 16.05 -14.30 23.32
N LEU A 667 15.98 -15.39 24.11
CA LEU A 667 14.86 -15.85 24.96
C LEU A 667 14.75 -17.39 24.97
N PHE A 668 15.56 -18.03 25.82
CA PHE A 668 15.12 -19.25 26.48
C PHE A 668 13.98 -18.88 27.44
N ILE A 669 12.73 -18.94 26.98
CA ILE A 669 11.61 -19.14 27.92
C ILE A 669 11.68 -20.62 28.30
N THR A 670 12.50 -20.94 29.30
CA THR A 670 12.36 -22.14 30.11
C THR A 670 11.09 -22.02 30.92
N SER A 671 10.27 -23.06 30.86
CA SER A 671 8.99 -23.28 31.57
C SER A 671 8.78 -22.42 32.84
N MET A 672 7.68 -21.66 32.87
CA MET A 672 6.99 -21.41 34.12
C MET A 672 6.28 -22.70 34.55
N LEU A 673 7.00 -23.52 35.30
CA LEU A 673 6.44 -24.46 36.27
C LEU A 673 7.19 -24.20 37.58
N HIS A 674 6.79 -23.13 38.27
CA HIS A 674 6.95 -22.92 39.71
C HIS A 674 5.65 -22.30 40.23
#